data_AF-A0A1Y5GWS9-F1
#
_entry.id   AF-A0A1Y5GWS9-F1
#
_cell.length_a   1.000
_cell.length_b   1.000
_cell.length_c   1.000
_cell.angle_alpha   90.00
_cell.angle_beta   90.00
_cell.angle_gamma   90.00
#
_symmetry.space_group_name_H-M   'P 1'
#
loop_
_entity.id
_entity.type
_entity.pdbx_description
1 polymer ?
#
loop_
_entity_poly.entity_id
_entity_poly.type
_entity_poly.pdbx_seq_one_letter_code
_entity_poly.pdbx_strand_id
1 'polypeptide(L)'
;MSVDFSIIVAAFDVDDSRLDRVKALENASVELLICTNESGGFDSGLLNSAISQCTGKFVSIISNVDLIITENWLRQLAAMVSENQLIGGMGYSIVRQHNVELAAATSMLEWKAVALGVRSEVVSKGTSNPIALGEDFLFASIELFHSYPFEAIDVLGGQMIGRYSMRTRLMGNVQLVSTEDPAESTIVEESILQNFSMGYESLFPISDQGVRCWKRNAEALQNYDAGIAMSIVDGLFVGPELQFLQKQKGKIVVSGKDNDVIISDTTVCLDALPNHETIILFGIGAGELVNTLLLETDCEVLIVEPEARLINYLWMRYDWSSHVQAGRLRYVPICNEHPVLHSISLMQTGRFLQTVLDRNVIPTQVIRSGSYHLYNTFYKTLEISLNHFLKMDKISKTWIGKEKMVYDVTIVSPRCAIFVDLAECLHQLGVRTRILNVPDRANQLTEDNMIQLLASLNVDASKLIIYRNRSFIESEDITLAAGLEDRIPGAQLSWWWDIPNVASFIDMQLAGFTRPAMAFANDILPLLPEGSAWLPPAAQNRFCTDDIYTGDIVPGVSFVGQSRISHLRTQLSVISDVMSKIGGQEFSHLSEIFEKYESFQQLYQRILEEKDAIHEVLNLLTIKMPAQVYYLRYILQMAETAAFRIAAIESLCRNNIAMRVFGDNEWVDSGVVPSDCFEGVIERNELREVYERSELNLNLNFMQVSSTVNPKVLDIAACGGRVLTDMRPELDVLYPDKDIRPLAFDGVEGLPELVSEILNATPEKDKLVEIAQRTRSHHSMLNRARWVIDRFSL
;
A
#
# COMPACT_ATOMS: atom_id res chain seq x y z
N MET A 1 13.27 -16.17 54.30
CA MET A 1 13.64 -16.25 52.87
C MET A 1 14.35 -14.94 52.56
N SER A 2 15.52 -14.96 51.92
CA SER A 2 16.23 -13.72 51.59
C SER A 2 15.60 -13.10 50.35
N VAL A 3 15.22 -11.83 50.43
CA VAL A 3 14.84 -11.05 49.26
C VAL A 3 16.03 -10.97 48.30
N ASP A 4 15.80 -11.22 47.01
CA ASP A 4 16.87 -11.16 46.00
C ASP A 4 16.89 -9.79 45.30
N PHE A 5 15.74 -9.14 45.14
CA PHE A 5 15.59 -7.88 44.40
C PHE A 5 14.80 -6.84 45.20
N SER A 6 15.28 -5.60 45.15
CA SER A 6 14.59 -4.42 45.67
C SER A 6 14.18 -3.54 44.51
N ILE A 7 12.90 -3.21 44.43
CA ILE A 7 12.38 -2.28 43.42
C ILE A 7 12.08 -0.96 44.12
N ILE A 8 12.62 0.14 43.61
CA ILE A 8 12.34 1.50 44.10
C ILE A 8 11.54 2.23 43.03
N VAL A 9 10.36 2.75 43.38
CA VAL A 9 9.50 3.53 42.50
C VAL A 9 9.19 4.88 43.15
N ALA A 10 9.31 5.97 42.41
CA ALA A 10 8.77 7.27 42.82
C ALA A 10 7.35 7.43 42.29
N ALA A 11 6.42 7.88 43.14
CA ALA A 11 5.05 8.17 42.75
C ALA A 11 4.54 9.42 43.47
N PHE A 12 3.54 10.09 42.88
CA PHE A 12 2.84 11.19 43.57
C PHE A 12 2.00 10.68 44.73
N ASP A 13 1.38 9.51 44.55
CA ASP A 13 0.45 8.90 45.50
C ASP A 13 0.73 7.38 45.60
N VAL A 14 0.71 6.84 46.81
CA VAL A 14 0.83 5.39 47.05
C VAL A 14 -0.37 4.63 46.51
N ASP A 15 -1.52 5.28 46.34
CA ASP A 15 -2.77 4.72 45.82
C ASP A 15 -2.92 4.91 44.29
N ASP A 16 -1.86 5.35 43.58
CA ASP A 16 -1.86 5.44 42.12
C ASP A 16 -2.12 4.05 41.51
N SER A 17 -3.20 3.91 40.74
CA SER A 17 -3.62 2.64 40.14
C SER A 17 -2.58 2.08 39.16
N ARG A 18 -1.67 2.90 38.63
CA ARG A 18 -0.54 2.43 37.82
C ARG A 18 0.43 1.57 38.64
N LEU A 19 0.51 1.79 39.95
CA LEU A 19 1.35 1.00 40.86
C LEU A 19 0.82 -0.42 41.08
N ASP A 20 -0.44 -0.71 40.77
CA ASP A 20 -1.03 -2.04 41.01
C ASP A 20 -0.25 -3.16 40.30
N ARG A 21 0.28 -2.87 39.11
CA ARG A 21 1.11 -3.80 38.34
C ARG A 21 2.46 -4.08 39.01
N VAL A 22 3.08 -3.07 39.59
CA VAL A 22 4.37 -3.20 40.27
C VAL A 22 4.18 -3.81 41.66
N LYS A 23 3.11 -3.44 42.39
CA LYS A 23 2.71 -4.06 43.66
C LYS A 23 2.46 -5.56 43.50
N ALA A 24 1.90 -5.99 42.37
CA ALA A 24 1.70 -7.42 42.08
C ALA A 24 3.02 -8.22 41.95
N LEU A 25 4.18 -7.57 41.79
CA LEU A 25 5.49 -8.24 41.78
C LEU A 25 6.02 -8.54 43.18
N GLU A 26 5.51 -7.87 44.22
CA GLU A 26 5.98 -8.06 45.58
C GLU A 26 5.74 -9.51 46.03
N ASN A 27 6.84 -10.20 46.35
CA ASN A 27 6.80 -11.61 46.71
C ASN A 27 8.02 -11.98 47.57
N ALA A 28 8.22 -13.28 47.86
CA ALA A 28 9.32 -13.72 48.71
C ALA A 28 10.74 -13.40 48.17
N SER A 29 10.88 -13.08 46.88
CA SER A 29 12.13 -12.75 46.19
C SER A 29 12.24 -11.28 45.81
N VAL A 30 11.15 -10.52 45.81
CA VAL A 30 11.07 -9.13 45.33
C VAL A 30 10.41 -8.27 46.40
N GLU A 31 11.14 -7.30 46.94
CA GLU A 31 10.57 -6.24 47.78
C GLU A 31 10.33 -4.97 46.95
N LEU A 32 9.27 -4.24 47.30
CA LEU A 32 8.90 -3.00 46.63
C LEU A 32 8.94 -1.84 47.63
N LEU A 33 9.67 -0.79 47.28
CA LEU A 33 9.74 0.46 48.02
C LEU A 33 9.12 1.56 47.16
N ILE A 34 7.92 1.99 47.55
CA ILE A 34 7.23 3.12 46.93
C ILE A 34 7.61 4.37 47.71
N CYS A 35 8.31 5.28 47.04
CA CYS A 35 8.69 6.57 47.56
C CYS A 35 7.72 7.63 47.04
N THR A 36 7.10 8.39 47.94
CA THR A 36 6.21 9.47 47.54
C THR A 36 6.81 10.83 47.81
N ASN A 37 6.64 11.75 46.85
CA ASN A 37 6.90 13.16 47.05
C ASN A 37 5.94 14.01 46.20
N GLU A 38 5.96 15.33 46.42
CA GLU A 38 5.05 16.28 45.75
C GLU A 38 5.26 16.36 44.24
N SER A 39 6.37 15.84 43.70
CA SER A 39 6.75 15.91 42.29
C SER A 39 6.56 14.60 41.53
N GLY A 40 6.30 13.50 42.22
CA GLY A 40 6.28 12.14 41.67
C GLY A 40 7.59 11.66 41.06
N GLY A 41 8.66 12.46 41.11
CA GLY A 41 9.99 12.15 40.61
C GLY A 41 10.97 11.85 41.73
N PHE A 42 12.16 11.37 41.39
CA PHE A 42 13.21 11.15 42.38
C PHE A 42 13.94 12.44 42.73
N ASP A 43 14.45 12.54 43.96
CA ASP A 43 15.56 13.42 44.33
C ASP A 43 16.68 12.58 44.98
N SER A 44 17.90 13.10 45.04
CA SER A 44 19.05 12.34 45.54
C SER A 44 18.91 11.94 47.02
N GLY A 45 18.27 12.77 47.85
CA GLY A 45 18.00 12.46 49.25
C GLY A 45 17.03 11.29 49.40
N LEU A 46 15.92 11.35 48.66
CA LEU A 46 14.90 10.31 48.62
C LEU A 46 15.46 8.99 48.09
N LEU A 47 16.24 9.02 47.00
CA LEU A 47 16.89 7.83 46.43
C LEU A 47 17.84 7.17 47.41
N ASN A 48 18.75 7.93 48.01
CA ASN A 48 19.71 7.38 48.98
C ASN A 48 19.01 6.80 50.21
N SER A 49 17.94 7.46 50.67
CA SER A 49 17.12 6.97 51.78
C SER A 49 16.41 5.66 51.41
N ALA A 50 15.86 5.56 50.20
CA ALA A 50 15.20 4.36 49.70
C ALA A 50 16.18 3.19 49.52
N ILE A 51 17.34 3.45 48.93
CA ILE A 51 18.43 2.47 48.79
C ILE A 51 18.88 1.97 50.17
N SER A 52 18.94 2.83 51.19
CA SER A 52 19.32 2.43 52.55
C SER A 52 18.35 1.47 53.23
N GLN A 53 17.10 1.44 52.75
CA GLN A 53 16.03 0.58 53.26
C GLN A 53 15.92 -0.74 52.47
N CYS A 54 16.62 -0.86 51.35
CA CYS A 54 16.62 -2.07 50.54
C CYS A 54 17.35 -3.21 51.27
N THR A 55 16.78 -4.41 51.24
CA THR A 55 17.35 -5.66 51.77
C THR A 55 17.70 -6.68 50.69
N GLY A 56 17.29 -6.42 49.44
CA GLY A 56 17.63 -7.23 48.27
C GLY A 56 19.11 -7.12 47.87
N LYS A 57 19.60 -8.13 47.14
CA LYS A 57 20.99 -8.15 46.63
C LYS A 57 21.18 -7.18 45.46
N PHE A 58 20.12 -6.96 44.69
CA PHE A 58 20.11 -6.04 43.55
C PHE A 58 18.99 -5.03 43.73
N VAL A 59 19.23 -3.80 43.27
CA VAL A 59 18.27 -2.71 43.33
C VAL A 59 17.90 -2.29 41.91
N SER A 60 16.60 -2.16 41.64
CA SER A 60 16.02 -1.62 40.42
C SER A 60 15.28 -0.33 40.75
N ILE A 61 15.81 0.82 40.34
CA ILE A 61 15.13 2.12 40.44
C ILE A 61 14.32 2.32 39.17
N ILE A 62 13.04 2.67 39.27
CA ILE A 62 12.14 2.85 38.12
C ILE A 62 11.49 4.22 38.20
N SER A 63 11.65 5.00 37.15
CA SER A 63 11.09 6.35 37.02
C SER A 63 9.81 6.37 36.17
N ASN A 64 9.56 5.33 35.38
CA ASN A 64 8.33 5.17 34.61
C ASN A 64 7.52 3.96 35.09
N VAL A 65 6.40 4.22 35.78
CA VAL A 65 5.54 3.16 36.36
C VAL A 65 4.86 2.30 35.28
N ASP A 66 4.78 2.79 34.04
CA ASP A 66 4.20 2.03 32.92
C ASP A 66 5.17 0.99 32.33
N LEU A 67 6.44 0.98 32.78
CA LEU A 67 7.44 -0.01 32.37
C LEU A 67 7.03 -1.44 32.80
N ILE A 68 6.95 -2.35 31.83
CA ILE A 68 6.58 -3.74 32.09
C ILE A 68 7.76 -4.49 32.70
N ILE A 69 7.72 -4.66 34.03
CA ILE A 69 8.76 -5.38 34.77
C ILE A 69 8.23 -6.74 35.21
N THR A 70 9.08 -7.75 35.11
CA THR A 70 8.78 -9.11 35.59
C THR A 70 9.95 -9.64 36.40
N GLU A 71 9.70 -10.58 37.32
CA GLU A 71 10.76 -11.22 38.09
C GLU A 71 11.80 -11.91 37.19
N ASN A 72 11.37 -12.52 36.08
CA ASN A 72 12.27 -13.15 35.11
C ASN A 72 13.21 -12.12 34.45
N TRP A 73 12.71 -10.92 34.17
CA TRP A 73 13.52 -9.83 33.63
C TRP A 73 14.59 -9.39 34.65
N LEU A 74 14.22 -9.22 35.92
CA LEU A 74 15.18 -8.89 37.00
C LEU A 74 16.24 -9.98 37.18
N ARG A 75 15.87 -11.26 37.10
CA ARG A 75 16.82 -12.39 37.14
C ARG A 75 17.79 -12.37 35.96
N GLN A 76 17.34 -11.99 34.77
CA GLN A 76 18.20 -11.84 33.60
C GLN A 76 19.18 -10.68 33.78
N LEU A 77 18.71 -9.53 34.29
CA LEU A 77 19.57 -8.39 34.60
C LEU A 77 20.63 -8.75 35.65
N ALA A 78 20.24 -9.42 36.74
CA ALA A 78 21.20 -9.89 37.76
C ALA A 78 22.25 -10.86 37.21
N ALA A 79 21.88 -11.72 36.27
CA ALA A 79 22.85 -12.61 35.61
C ALA A 79 23.85 -11.88 34.72
N MET A 80 23.54 -10.65 34.30
CA MET A 80 24.38 -9.81 33.44
C MET A 80 25.23 -8.79 34.21
N VAL A 81 24.90 -8.48 35.47
CA VAL A 81 25.58 -7.47 36.30
C VAL A 81 26.62 -8.10 37.22
N SER A 82 27.86 -7.63 37.11
CA SER A 82 28.91 -7.87 38.13
C SER A 82 28.86 -6.82 39.26
N GLU A 83 29.56 -7.08 40.37
CA GLU A 83 29.53 -6.26 41.60
C GLU A 83 29.79 -4.76 41.39
N ASN A 84 30.48 -4.37 40.31
CA ASN A 84 30.83 -3.00 39.97
C ASN A 84 30.15 -2.47 38.70
N GLN A 85 29.04 -3.09 38.29
CA GLN A 85 28.32 -2.73 37.08
C GLN A 85 26.94 -2.16 37.37
N LEU A 86 26.54 -1.20 36.53
CA LEU A 86 25.22 -0.59 36.56
C LEU A 86 24.61 -0.68 35.17
N ILE A 87 23.38 -1.18 35.06
CA ILE A 87 22.58 -1.25 33.84
C ILE A 87 21.47 -0.20 33.90
N GLY A 88 21.22 0.51 32.81
CA GLY A 88 19.99 1.30 32.64
C GLY A 88 19.33 0.99 31.31
N GLY A 89 18.22 1.68 30.99
CA GLY A 89 17.46 1.47 29.74
C GLY A 89 18.29 1.54 28.44
N MET A 90 19.49 2.13 28.49
CA MET A 90 20.32 2.41 27.31
C MET A 90 21.66 1.65 27.29
N GLY A 91 21.98 0.80 28.27
CA GLY A 91 23.24 0.03 28.30
C GLY A 91 23.79 -0.31 29.69
N TYR A 92 25.05 -0.75 29.77
CA TYR A 92 25.76 -1.04 31.03
C TYR A 92 27.07 -0.25 31.18
N SER A 93 27.42 0.08 32.42
CA SER A 93 28.59 0.89 32.81
C SER A 93 29.41 0.16 33.89
N ILE A 94 30.75 0.31 33.88
CA ILE A 94 31.64 -0.27 34.91
C ILE A 94 32.20 0.85 35.79
N VAL A 95 31.97 0.77 37.09
CA VAL A 95 32.48 1.73 38.08
C VAL A 95 33.82 1.24 38.63
N ARG A 96 34.90 2.02 38.49
CA ARG A 96 36.19 1.75 39.15
C ARG A 96 36.49 2.83 40.18
N GLN A 97 37.31 2.50 41.17
CA GLN A 97 37.46 3.19 42.46
C GLN A 97 37.62 4.72 42.43
N HIS A 98 37.94 5.35 41.29
CA HIS A 98 37.97 6.81 41.11
C HIS A 98 37.54 7.30 39.70
N ASN A 99 36.95 6.44 38.85
CA ASN A 99 36.46 6.76 37.49
C ASN A 99 35.47 5.68 37.04
N VAL A 100 34.35 6.04 36.41
CA VAL A 100 33.51 5.08 35.68
C VAL A 100 34.01 4.99 34.23
N GLU A 101 34.32 3.79 33.77
CA GLU A 101 34.71 3.52 32.38
C GLU A 101 33.52 2.90 31.64
N LEU A 102 33.12 3.51 30.53
CA LEU A 102 32.19 2.89 29.59
C LEU A 102 32.94 1.75 28.88
N ALA A 103 32.62 0.49 29.17
CA ALA A 103 33.19 -0.67 28.48
C ALA A 103 32.56 -0.90 27.07
N ALA A 104 32.27 0.19 26.35
CA ALA A 104 31.85 0.19 24.96
C ALA A 104 32.70 1.18 24.16
N ALA A 105 34.03 1.02 24.15
CA ALA A 105 34.89 1.81 23.27
C ALA A 105 36.31 1.25 22.98
N THR A 106 36.71 0.09 23.50
CA THR A 106 38.11 -0.36 23.31
C THR A 106 38.39 -1.09 21.99
N SER A 107 37.37 -1.59 21.29
CA SER A 107 37.55 -2.23 19.98
C SER A 107 37.70 -1.23 18.80
N MET A 108 37.38 0.05 19.01
CA MET A 108 37.36 1.04 17.93
C MET A 108 38.66 1.87 17.81
N LEU A 109 39.41 2.05 18.90
CA LEU A 109 40.72 2.72 18.86
C LEU A 109 41.80 1.86 18.17
N GLU A 110 41.72 0.54 18.31
CA GLU A 110 42.57 -0.39 17.55
C GLU A 110 42.25 -0.35 16.05
N TRP A 111 40.96 -0.20 15.69
CA TRP A 111 40.54 -0.12 14.28
C TRP A 111 40.98 1.18 13.59
N LYS A 112 41.01 2.31 14.30
CA LYS A 112 41.50 3.58 13.72
C LYS A 112 43.02 3.58 13.51
N ALA A 113 43.78 2.93 14.40
CA ALA A 113 45.23 2.78 14.25
C ALA A 113 45.61 1.83 13.10
N VAL A 114 44.80 0.79 12.87
CA VAL A 114 44.98 -0.15 11.76
C VAL A 114 44.51 0.43 10.42
N ALA A 115 43.42 1.20 10.40
CA ALA A 115 42.89 1.81 9.17
C ALA A 115 43.70 3.02 8.66
N LEU A 116 44.45 3.72 9.53
CA LEU A 116 45.21 4.92 9.16
C LEU A 116 46.73 4.71 9.08
N GLY A 117 47.25 3.53 9.40
CA GLY A 117 48.67 3.20 9.23
C GLY A 117 49.65 4.04 10.08
N VAL A 118 49.18 4.74 11.11
CA VAL A 118 50.02 5.56 12.00
C VAL A 118 50.19 4.83 13.33
N ARG A 119 51.43 4.43 13.65
CA ARG A 119 51.82 4.09 15.02
C ARG A 119 51.85 5.37 15.84
N SER A 120 50.75 5.67 16.54
CA SER A 120 50.74 6.69 17.58
C SER A 120 50.88 6.00 18.94
N GLU A 121 51.87 6.42 19.73
CA GLU A 121 51.92 6.10 21.16
C GLU A 121 50.69 6.72 21.83
N VAL A 122 49.76 5.88 22.26
CA VAL A 122 48.60 6.31 23.04
C VAL A 122 49.10 6.68 24.44
N VAL A 123 49.33 7.97 24.68
CA VAL A 123 49.41 8.52 26.03
C VAL A 123 47.99 8.51 26.58
N SER A 124 47.70 7.59 27.52
CA SER A 124 46.45 7.57 28.28
C SER A 124 46.38 8.78 29.21
N LYS A 125 45.94 9.93 28.70
CA LYS A 125 45.35 10.95 29.58
C LYS A 125 43.93 10.50 29.87
N GLY A 126 43.70 10.02 31.08
CA GLY A 126 42.37 9.72 31.58
C GLY A 126 41.50 10.97 31.49
N THR A 127 40.59 10.98 30.52
CA THR A 127 39.53 11.97 30.44
C THR A 127 38.40 11.49 31.32
N SER A 128 38.12 12.24 32.38
CA SER A 128 36.96 12.13 33.26
C SER A 128 35.69 12.57 32.53
N ASN A 129 35.33 11.87 31.46
CA ASN A 129 34.14 12.22 30.68
C ASN A 129 32.90 11.54 31.28
N PRO A 130 31.75 12.23 31.30
CA PRO A 130 30.51 11.78 31.93
C PRO A 130 29.94 10.52 31.26
N ILE A 131 29.21 9.71 32.04
CA ILE A 131 28.71 8.38 31.64
C ILE A 131 27.20 8.43 31.51
N ALA A 132 26.56 7.81 30.52
CA ALA A 132 25.12 8.01 30.29
C ALA A 132 24.22 6.85 30.76
N LEU A 133 23.08 7.15 31.40
CA LEU A 133 22.03 6.20 31.80
C LEU A 133 20.65 6.85 31.58
N GLY A 134 19.69 6.12 31.00
CA GLY A 134 18.38 6.66 30.55
C GLY A 134 17.28 6.70 31.62
N GLU A 135 16.13 7.29 31.25
CA GLU A 135 15.04 7.75 32.13
C GLU A 135 14.04 6.69 32.61
N ASP A 136 14.17 5.41 32.22
CA ASP A 136 13.13 4.42 32.54
C ASP A 136 13.47 3.55 33.77
N PHE A 137 14.72 3.09 33.88
CA PHE A 137 15.19 2.33 35.04
C PHE A 137 16.72 2.34 35.21
N LEU A 138 17.17 2.06 36.43
CA LEU A 138 18.56 1.78 36.81
C LEU A 138 18.61 0.49 37.61
N PHE A 139 19.56 -0.40 37.32
CA PHE A 139 19.71 -1.70 37.94
C PHE A 139 21.17 -1.99 38.29
N ALA A 140 21.47 -2.28 39.55
CA ALA A 140 22.81 -2.68 40.00
C ALA A 140 22.77 -3.52 41.27
N SER A 141 23.94 -3.98 41.74
CA SER A 141 24.06 -4.54 43.09
C SER A 141 23.79 -3.46 44.14
N ILE A 142 23.21 -3.85 45.27
CA ILE A 142 22.98 -2.93 46.39
C ILE A 142 24.29 -2.36 46.96
N GLU A 143 25.35 -3.17 46.95
CA GLU A 143 26.70 -2.79 47.38
C GLU A 143 27.28 -1.66 46.52
N LEU A 144 26.97 -1.63 45.22
CA LEU A 144 27.39 -0.56 44.33
C LEU A 144 26.74 0.77 44.71
N PHE A 145 25.42 0.77 44.92
CA PHE A 145 24.70 1.98 45.31
C PHE A 145 25.10 2.48 46.71
N HIS A 146 25.45 1.59 47.63
CA HIS A 146 26.02 2.00 48.92
C HIS A 146 27.42 2.60 48.79
N SER A 147 28.23 2.08 47.87
CA SER A 147 29.60 2.56 47.65
C SER A 147 29.63 3.91 46.93
N TYR A 148 28.59 4.26 46.19
CA TYR A 148 28.46 5.51 45.44
C TYR A 148 27.07 6.12 45.67
N PRO A 149 26.86 6.93 46.72
CA PRO A 149 25.58 7.59 46.94
C PRO A 149 25.32 8.66 45.88
N PHE A 150 24.04 8.94 45.60
CA PHE A 150 23.62 10.00 44.69
C PHE A 150 23.87 11.38 45.33
N GLU A 151 24.63 12.25 44.67
CA GLU A 151 24.79 13.65 45.04
C GLU A 151 23.68 14.52 44.40
N ALA A 152 23.29 14.16 43.18
CA ALA A 152 22.10 14.65 42.47
C ALA A 152 21.46 13.46 41.72
N ILE A 153 20.25 13.63 41.18
CA ILE A 153 19.53 12.57 40.44
C ILE A 153 20.41 11.98 39.32
N ASP A 154 21.18 12.86 38.68
CA ASP A 154 22.08 12.52 37.57
C ASP A 154 23.57 12.49 38.02
N VAL A 155 23.89 12.35 39.31
CA VAL A 155 25.30 12.37 39.79
C VAL A 155 25.52 11.36 40.92
N LEU A 156 26.38 10.36 40.70
CA LEU A 156 26.83 9.40 41.72
C LEU A 156 28.22 9.80 42.25
N GLY A 157 28.34 10.15 43.53
CA GLY A 157 29.63 10.44 44.20
C GLY A 157 30.61 11.33 43.41
N GLY A 158 30.13 12.43 42.82
CA GLY A 158 30.93 13.36 42.01
C GLY A 158 31.10 12.99 40.53
N GLN A 159 30.46 11.93 40.05
CA GLN A 159 30.49 11.51 38.64
C GLN A 159 29.15 11.75 37.96
N MET A 160 29.15 12.57 36.90
CA MET A 160 27.95 12.95 36.15
C MET A 160 27.44 11.80 35.27
N ILE A 161 26.13 11.57 35.36
CA ILE A 161 25.35 10.63 34.57
C ILE A 161 24.64 11.42 33.45
N GLY A 162 25.04 11.29 32.19
CA GLY A 162 24.41 11.98 31.03
C GLY A 162 23.18 11.26 30.45
N ARG A 163 22.37 11.94 29.64
CA ARG A 163 21.24 11.34 28.89
C ARG A 163 21.67 11.00 27.46
N TYR A 164 21.72 9.72 27.08
CA TYR A 164 21.95 9.28 25.68
C TYR A 164 21.18 8.02 25.34
N SER A 165 20.58 7.96 24.15
CA SER A 165 19.63 6.90 23.75
C SER A 165 20.21 5.82 22.80
N MET A 166 19.51 4.68 22.74
CA MET A 166 19.80 3.41 22.03
C MET A 166 19.94 3.64 20.51
N ARG A 167 19.32 4.74 20.05
CA ARG A 167 19.49 5.48 18.79
C ARG A 167 20.94 5.58 18.31
N THR A 168 21.89 5.79 19.23
CA THR A 168 23.31 6.05 18.89
C THR A 168 24.10 4.76 18.61
N ARG A 169 23.71 3.63 19.22
CA ARG A 169 24.40 2.33 19.08
C ARG A 169 24.05 1.61 17.79
N LEU A 170 22.83 1.80 17.26
CA LEU A 170 22.40 1.23 15.97
C LEU A 170 23.10 1.88 14.77
N MET A 171 23.54 3.13 14.89
CA MET A 171 23.99 3.96 13.75
C MET A 171 25.50 4.04 13.55
N GLY A 172 26.35 3.68 14.51
CA GLY A 172 27.82 3.70 14.33
C GLY A 172 28.43 5.10 14.06
N ASN A 173 27.63 6.17 14.09
CA ASN A 173 28.08 7.55 13.96
C ASN A 173 28.37 8.13 15.35
N VAL A 174 29.62 8.03 15.78
CA VAL A 174 30.18 8.92 16.81
C VAL A 174 30.99 9.99 16.08
N GLN A 175 30.32 11.07 15.65
CA GLN A 175 30.97 12.38 15.67
C GLN A 175 30.40 13.13 16.85
N LEU A 176 31.28 13.49 17.78
CA LEU A 176 31.02 14.46 18.85
C LEU A 176 30.59 15.76 18.19
N VAL A 177 29.28 16.02 18.10
CA VAL A 177 28.76 17.33 17.72
C VAL A 177 28.91 18.21 18.96
N SER A 178 29.87 19.14 18.94
CA SER A 178 29.80 20.30 19.84
C SER A 178 28.53 21.07 19.51
N THR A 179 27.91 21.68 20.51
CA THR A 179 26.58 22.32 20.52
C THR A 179 26.39 23.53 19.59
N GLU A 180 26.89 23.51 18.36
CA GLU A 180 26.69 24.56 17.37
C GLU A 180 26.14 23.96 16.07
N ASP A 181 24.82 24.19 15.89
CA ASP A 181 23.93 23.95 14.73
C ASP A 181 23.84 22.55 14.09
N PRO A 182 22.72 21.83 14.25
CA PRO A 182 22.42 20.64 13.44
C PRO A 182 21.86 21.07 12.07
N ALA A 183 22.62 20.84 11.00
CA ALA A 183 22.14 21.03 9.63
C ALA A 183 21.05 20.00 9.26
N GLU A 184 20.15 20.42 8.35
CA GLU A 184 18.88 19.81 7.92
C GLU A 184 18.93 18.35 7.41
N SER A 185 20.10 17.74 7.22
CA SER A 185 20.21 16.35 6.73
C SER A 185 19.94 15.27 7.78
N THR A 186 19.82 15.64 9.06
CA THR A 186 19.75 14.68 10.18
C THR A 186 18.32 14.31 10.59
N ILE A 187 17.33 15.12 10.21
CA ILE A 187 15.93 15.01 10.67
C ILE A 187 15.20 13.82 10.02
N VAL A 188 15.58 13.42 8.79
CA VAL A 188 14.91 12.35 8.03
C VAL A 188 15.26 10.94 8.57
N GLU A 189 16.46 10.73 9.12
CA GLU A 189 16.86 9.44 9.71
C GLU A 189 16.26 9.22 11.11
N GLU A 190 15.95 10.30 11.85
CA GLU A 190 15.39 10.22 13.20
C GLU A 190 13.95 9.69 13.23
N SER A 191 13.11 10.08 12.27
CA SER A 191 11.69 9.69 12.21
C SER A 191 11.49 8.21 11.80
N ILE A 192 12.32 7.70 10.89
CA ILE A 192 12.33 6.29 10.46
C ILE A 192 12.67 5.37 11.65
N LEU A 193 13.60 5.78 12.53
CA LEU A 193 14.05 5.00 13.67
C LEU A 193 13.13 5.10 14.89
N GLN A 194 12.46 6.24 15.08
CA GLN A 194 11.41 6.39 16.09
C GLN A 194 10.27 5.39 15.82
N ASN A 195 9.84 5.27 14.56
CA ASN A 195 8.84 4.31 14.14
C ASN A 195 9.32 2.85 14.24
N PHE A 196 10.61 2.58 13.95
CA PHE A 196 11.21 1.24 14.13
C PHE A 196 11.29 0.79 15.60
N SER A 197 11.37 1.72 16.55
CA SER A 197 11.53 1.39 17.98
C SER A 197 10.18 1.13 18.67
N MET A 198 9.12 1.81 18.22
CA MET A 198 7.76 1.62 18.73
C MET A 198 7.23 0.21 18.38
N GLY A 199 7.17 -0.67 19.38
CA GLY A 199 6.64 -2.03 19.25
C GLY A 199 7.66 -3.17 19.29
N TYR A 200 8.96 -2.88 19.47
CA TYR A 200 10.03 -3.90 19.62
C TYR A 200 10.64 -3.94 21.04
N GLU A 201 10.00 -3.27 22.00
CA GLU A 201 10.52 -3.00 23.35
C GLU A 201 10.82 -4.26 24.19
N SER A 202 10.27 -5.42 23.83
CA SER A 202 10.51 -6.71 24.50
C SER A 202 11.55 -7.62 23.81
N LEU A 203 12.12 -7.20 22.68
CA LEU A 203 12.65 -8.15 21.68
C LEU A 203 14.12 -8.05 21.32
N PHE A 204 14.85 -7.02 21.73
CA PHE A 204 16.25 -6.93 21.35
C PHE A 204 17.12 -7.82 22.26
N PRO A 205 17.67 -8.96 21.79
CA PRO A 205 18.94 -9.40 22.33
C PRO A 205 19.97 -8.36 21.86
N ILE A 206 20.24 -7.35 22.68
CA ILE A 206 21.24 -6.30 22.42
C ILE A 206 22.65 -6.92 22.54
N SER A 207 22.95 -7.90 21.67
CA SER A 207 24.31 -8.33 21.41
C SER A 207 24.82 -7.58 20.18
N ASP A 208 26.06 -7.10 20.21
CA ASP A 208 26.67 -6.44 19.07
C ASP A 208 26.73 -7.35 17.83
N GLN A 209 26.71 -8.66 18.05
CA GLN A 209 26.61 -9.65 16.98
C GLN A 209 25.25 -9.56 16.28
N GLY A 210 24.15 -9.49 17.01
CA GLY A 210 22.81 -9.44 16.42
C GLY A 210 22.56 -8.16 15.63
N VAL A 211 23.03 -7.01 16.12
CA VAL A 211 22.93 -5.73 15.39
C VAL A 211 23.72 -5.78 14.08
N ARG A 212 24.95 -6.31 14.11
CA ARG A 212 25.76 -6.46 12.89
C ARG A 212 25.12 -7.42 11.89
N CYS A 213 24.54 -8.50 12.40
CA CYS A 213 23.82 -9.48 11.60
C CYS A 213 22.61 -8.84 10.89
N TRP A 214 21.80 -8.09 11.64
CA TRP A 214 20.66 -7.38 11.06
C TRP A 214 21.10 -6.37 10.01
N LYS A 215 22.11 -5.55 10.31
CA LYS A 215 22.62 -4.53 9.40
C LYS A 215 23.10 -5.13 8.07
N ARG A 216 23.84 -6.24 8.12
CA ARG A 216 24.29 -6.94 6.91
C ARG A 216 23.13 -7.45 6.05
N ASN A 217 22.12 -8.03 6.67
CA ASN A 217 20.92 -8.50 5.94
C ASN A 217 20.16 -7.32 5.32
N ALA A 218 19.95 -6.24 6.08
CA ALA A 218 19.27 -5.04 5.61
C ALA A 218 20.03 -4.39 4.44
N GLU A 219 21.35 -4.20 4.55
CA GLU A 219 22.19 -3.66 3.49
C GLU A 219 22.20 -4.59 2.25
N ALA A 220 22.28 -5.90 2.45
CA ALA A 220 22.21 -6.88 1.37
C ALA A 220 20.89 -6.78 0.61
N LEU A 221 19.76 -6.69 1.33
CA LEU A 221 18.45 -6.57 0.72
C LEU A 221 18.26 -5.20 0.06
N GLN A 222 18.72 -4.11 0.66
CA GLN A 222 18.60 -2.77 0.06
C GLN A 222 19.33 -2.68 -1.29
N ASN A 223 20.49 -3.34 -1.40
CA ASN A 223 21.23 -3.42 -2.66
C ASN A 223 20.56 -4.34 -3.69
N TYR A 224 19.83 -5.37 -3.23
CA TYR A 224 19.15 -6.33 -4.10
C TYR A 224 17.78 -5.85 -4.57
N ASP A 225 16.94 -5.38 -3.63
CA ASP A 225 15.60 -4.84 -3.83
C ASP A 225 15.29 -3.77 -2.75
N ALA A 226 15.52 -2.51 -3.09
CA ALA A 226 15.31 -1.38 -2.18
C ALA A 226 13.85 -1.25 -1.71
N GLY A 227 12.86 -1.61 -2.54
CA GLY A 227 11.44 -1.48 -2.18
C GLY A 227 11.03 -2.49 -1.10
N ILE A 228 11.49 -3.73 -1.25
CA ILE A 228 11.28 -4.79 -0.26
C ILE A 228 12.08 -4.50 1.02
N ALA A 229 13.30 -3.96 0.89
CA ALA A 229 14.09 -3.54 2.05
C ALA A 229 13.38 -2.47 2.87
N MET A 230 12.95 -1.38 2.25
CA MET A 230 12.23 -0.30 2.92
C MET A 230 10.93 -0.79 3.57
N SER A 231 10.24 -1.73 2.92
CA SER A 231 9.03 -2.33 3.46
C SER A 231 9.25 -3.14 4.74
N ILE A 232 10.35 -3.89 4.81
CA ILE A 232 10.67 -4.72 5.97
C ILE A 232 11.30 -3.88 7.09
N VAL A 233 12.25 -3.01 6.74
CA VAL A 233 13.02 -2.19 7.69
C VAL A 233 12.15 -1.14 8.34
N ASP A 234 11.32 -0.41 7.57
CA ASP A 234 10.51 0.69 8.12
C ASP A 234 9.24 0.21 8.82
N GLY A 235 9.00 -1.11 8.86
CA GLY A 235 7.90 -1.71 9.62
C GLY A 235 6.49 -1.39 9.11
N LEU A 236 6.33 -0.97 7.86
CA LEU A 236 5.04 -0.57 7.27
C LEU A 236 4.04 -1.73 7.06
N PHE A 237 4.48 -2.95 7.30
CA PHE A 237 3.64 -4.14 7.31
C PHE A 237 3.64 -4.69 8.73
N VAL A 238 2.93 -4.01 9.62
CA VAL A 238 2.59 -4.61 10.91
C VAL A 238 1.36 -5.46 10.66
N GLY A 239 1.45 -6.76 10.93
CA GLY A 239 0.24 -7.51 11.21
C GLY A 239 -0.44 -6.97 12.49
N PRO A 240 -1.48 -7.63 13.02
CA PRO A 240 -1.86 -7.43 14.43
C PRO A 240 -0.61 -7.31 15.30
N GLU A 241 -0.63 -6.48 16.34
CA GLU A 241 0.50 -6.27 17.26
C GLU A 241 1.05 -7.60 17.83
N LEU A 242 1.87 -8.31 17.06
CA LEU A 242 2.54 -9.53 17.49
C LEU A 242 3.66 -9.07 18.40
N GLN A 243 3.39 -9.12 19.68
CA GLN A 243 4.35 -8.95 20.74
C GLN A 243 5.03 -10.29 20.95
N PHE A 244 6.33 -10.35 20.75
CA PHE A 244 7.06 -11.59 20.97
C PHE A 244 7.43 -11.68 22.44
N LEU A 245 6.97 -12.74 23.08
CA LEU A 245 7.08 -12.93 24.52
C LEU A 245 8.36 -13.67 24.91
N GLN A 246 8.71 -14.74 24.19
CA GLN A 246 9.86 -15.58 24.53
C GLN A 246 10.29 -16.48 23.37
N LYS A 247 11.61 -16.69 23.19
CA LYS A 247 12.11 -17.84 22.42
C LYS A 247 12.27 -19.04 23.36
N GLN A 248 11.61 -20.15 23.03
CA GLN A 248 11.88 -21.46 23.62
C GLN A 248 12.61 -22.33 22.57
N LYS A 249 13.23 -23.44 22.98
CA LYS A 249 13.92 -24.34 22.03
C LYS A 249 12.90 -24.81 20.99
N GLY A 250 13.09 -24.36 19.75
CA GLY A 250 12.17 -24.66 18.66
C GLY A 250 10.78 -24.00 18.77
N LYS A 251 10.60 -22.87 19.47
CA LYS A 251 9.35 -22.10 19.45
C LYS A 251 9.61 -20.61 19.68
N ILE A 252 8.77 -19.77 19.10
CA ILE A 252 8.71 -18.35 19.38
C ILE A 252 7.29 -18.06 19.88
N VAL A 253 7.17 -17.72 21.16
CA VAL A 253 5.88 -17.38 21.77
C VAL A 253 5.56 -15.93 21.39
N VAL A 254 4.36 -15.69 20.87
CA VAL A 254 3.87 -14.35 20.53
C VAL A 254 2.53 -14.08 21.25
N SER A 255 2.15 -12.82 21.40
CA SER A 255 0.83 -12.37 21.85
C SER A 255 0.31 -11.29 20.90
N GLY A 256 -1.00 -11.24 20.66
CA GLY A 256 -1.63 -10.26 19.76
C GLY A 256 -2.95 -10.75 19.12
N LYS A 257 -2.96 -11.98 18.62
CA LYS A 257 -4.17 -12.76 18.29
C LYS A 257 -4.16 -14.03 19.15
N ASP A 258 -5.20 -14.25 19.95
CA ASP A 258 -5.45 -15.47 20.75
C ASP A 258 -4.22 -16.18 21.38
N ASN A 259 -3.21 -15.45 21.90
CA ASN A 259 -1.99 -16.00 22.48
C ASN A 259 -1.34 -17.14 21.65
N ASP A 260 -1.16 -16.91 20.35
CA ASP A 260 -0.60 -17.91 19.43
C ASP A 260 0.91 -18.16 19.64
N VAL A 261 1.37 -19.37 19.29
CA VAL A 261 2.78 -19.77 19.38
C VAL A 261 3.29 -20.04 17.97
N ILE A 262 4.30 -19.28 17.52
CA ILE A 262 5.04 -19.61 16.30
C ILE A 262 5.89 -20.86 16.60
N ILE A 263 5.54 -21.97 15.97
CA ILE A 263 6.19 -23.27 16.18
C ILE A 263 7.48 -23.29 15.35
N SER A 264 8.53 -24.00 15.82
CA SER A 264 9.70 -24.26 14.96
C SER A 264 9.35 -25.14 13.77
N ASP A 265 9.98 -24.75 12.68
CA ASP A 265 9.95 -25.39 11.37
C ASP A 265 10.66 -26.76 11.38
N THR A 266 11.39 -27.13 12.44
CA THR A 266 12.02 -28.47 12.61
C THR A 266 11.01 -29.61 12.68
N THR A 267 9.73 -29.30 12.81
CA THR A 267 8.64 -30.27 12.73
C THR A 267 8.17 -30.56 11.31
N VAL A 268 8.60 -29.78 10.31
CA VAL A 268 8.37 -30.08 8.89
C VAL A 268 9.26 -31.26 8.53
N CYS A 269 8.69 -32.47 8.62
CA CYS A 269 9.37 -33.71 8.31
C CYS A 269 9.58 -33.79 6.79
N LEU A 270 10.71 -33.29 6.30
CA LEU A 270 11.16 -33.55 4.94
C LEU A 270 11.93 -34.87 4.96
N ASP A 271 11.43 -35.88 4.25
CA ASP A 271 12.09 -37.19 4.15
C ASP A 271 13.52 -37.08 3.58
N ALA A 272 13.75 -36.07 2.73
CA ALA A 272 15.07 -35.61 2.29
C ALA A 272 15.01 -34.10 2.00
N LEU A 273 16.13 -33.40 2.20
CA LEU A 273 16.23 -31.98 1.83
C LEU A 273 16.20 -31.83 0.29
N PRO A 274 15.35 -30.95 -0.26
CA PRO A 274 15.35 -30.68 -1.69
C PRO A 274 16.68 -30.02 -2.09
N ASN A 275 17.17 -30.30 -3.30
CA ASN A 275 18.41 -29.71 -3.79
C ASN A 275 18.27 -29.33 -5.28
N HIS A 276 18.84 -28.19 -5.66
CA HIS A 276 18.62 -27.56 -6.97
C HIS A 276 17.14 -27.37 -7.28
N GLU A 277 16.41 -26.79 -6.32
CA GLU A 277 14.99 -26.49 -6.41
C GLU A 277 14.70 -25.04 -5.99
N THR A 278 13.55 -24.50 -6.40
CA THR A 278 13.02 -23.26 -5.82
C THR A 278 11.99 -23.62 -4.75
N ILE A 279 12.25 -23.20 -3.53
CA ILE A 279 11.39 -23.45 -2.37
C ILE A 279 10.64 -22.18 -2.03
N ILE A 280 9.31 -22.23 -2.14
CA ILE A 280 8.41 -21.17 -1.71
C ILE A 280 7.95 -21.51 -0.28
N LEU A 281 8.35 -20.70 0.69
CA LEU A 281 7.96 -20.84 2.08
C LEU A 281 6.76 -19.96 2.39
N PHE A 282 5.66 -20.58 2.78
CA PHE A 282 4.49 -19.90 3.32
C PHE A 282 4.66 -19.77 4.84
N GLY A 283 5.10 -18.57 5.24
CA GLY A 283 5.60 -18.27 6.56
C GLY A 283 7.11 -18.52 6.67
N ILE A 284 7.81 -17.68 7.42
CA ILE A 284 9.23 -17.87 7.74
C ILE A 284 9.46 -18.71 9.01
N GLY A 285 8.46 -18.75 9.90
CA GLY A 285 8.52 -19.48 11.16
C GLY A 285 9.68 -19.05 12.07
N ALA A 286 10.48 -20.01 12.54
CA ALA A 286 11.63 -19.74 13.43
C ALA A 286 12.96 -19.53 12.67
N GLY A 287 12.93 -19.60 11.33
CA GLY A 287 14.08 -19.42 10.45
C GLY A 287 15.05 -20.60 10.40
N GLU A 288 14.80 -21.67 11.18
CA GLU A 288 15.67 -22.85 11.23
C GLU A 288 15.65 -23.60 9.89
N LEU A 289 14.47 -23.78 9.29
CA LEU A 289 14.33 -24.41 7.97
C LEU A 289 15.00 -23.58 6.87
N VAL A 290 14.82 -22.24 6.88
CA VAL A 290 15.49 -21.32 5.94
C VAL A 290 17.00 -21.50 6.03
N ASN A 291 17.53 -21.48 7.26
CA ASN A 291 18.96 -21.60 7.50
C ASN A 291 19.50 -22.96 7.02
N THR A 292 18.80 -24.06 7.28
CA THR A 292 19.18 -25.39 6.78
C THR A 292 19.16 -25.45 5.25
N LEU A 293 18.10 -24.97 4.60
CA LEU A 293 18.00 -24.96 3.14
C LEU A 293 19.12 -24.15 2.49
N LEU A 294 19.48 -22.99 3.05
CA LEU A 294 20.52 -22.13 2.48
C LEU A 294 21.94 -22.67 2.69
N LEU A 295 22.19 -23.36 3.80
CA LEU A 295 23.51 -23.89 4.15
C LEU A 295 23.79 -25.29 3.58
N GLU A 296 22.78 -26.16 3.54
CA GLU A 296 22.95 -27.58 3.22
C GLU A 296 22.55 -27.93 1.78
N THR A 297 21.94 -27.00 1.05
CA THR A 297 21.48 -27.22 -0.31
C THR A 297 21.79 -26.03 -1.22
N ASP A 298 21.66 -26.20 -2.53
CA ASP A 298 21.77 -25.16 -3.55
C ASP A 298 20.40 -24.61 -3.97
N CYS A 299 19.38 -24.74 -3.11
CA CYS A 299 18.05 -24.23 -3.42
C CYS A 299 18.01 -22.69 -3.46
N GLU A 300 17.09 -22.18 -4.27
CA GLU A 300 16.55 -20.83 -4.12
C GLU A 300 15.41 -20.86 -3.12
N VAL A 301 15.35 -19.89 -2.21
CA VAL A 301 14.35 -19.79 -1.17
C VAL A 301 13.61 -18.47 -1.33
N LEU A 302 12.29 -18.56 -1.50
CA LEU A 302 11.38 -17.43 -1.59
C LEU A 302 10.44 -17.46 -0.40
N ILE A 303 10.45 -16.41 0.41
CA ILE A 303 9.68 -16.34 1.66
C ILE A 303 8.50 -15.42 1.46
N VAL A 304 7.29 -15.94 1.60
CA VAL A 304 6.06 -15.14 1.73
C VAL A 304 5.77 -15.02 3.22
N GLU A 305 5.92 -13.82 3.77
CA GLU A 305 5.74 -13.56 5.20
C GLU A 305 5.04 -12.22 5.42
N PRO A 306 3.80 -12.22 5.94
CA PRO A 306 3.09 -11.02 6.32
C PRO A 306 3.74 -10.22 7.44
N GLU A 307 4.57 -10.83 8.28
CA GLU A 307 5.17 -10.16 9.44
C GLU A 307 6.61 -9.68 9.22
N ALA A 308 6.74 -8.42 8.81
CA ALA A 308 8.04 -7.76 8.69
C ALA A 308 8.82 -7.78 10.03
N ARG A 309 8.12 -7.65 11.16
CA ARG A 309 8.73 -7.72 12.50
C ARG A 309 9.42 -9.06 12.76
N LEU A 310 8.81 -10.16 12.31
CA LEU A 310 9.38 -11.50 12.43
C LEU A 310 10.66 -11.63 11.58
N ILE A 311 10.66 -11.08 10.36
CA ILE A 311 11.85 -11.07 9.49
C ILE A 311 13.00 -10.30 10.16
N ASN A 312 12.73 -9.07 10.64
CA ASN A 312 13.73 -8.25 11.34
C ASN A 312 14.33 -8.99 12.55
N TYR A 313 13.47 -9.63 13.34
CA TYR A 313 13.90 -10.43 14.48
C TYR A 313 14.81 -11.61 14.09
N LEU A 314 14.54 -12.28 12.97
CA LEU A 314 15.35 -13.38 12.47
C LEU A 314 16.69 -12.91 11.87
N TRP A 315 16.71 -11.75 11.23
CA TRP A 315 17.96 -11.13 10.74
C TRP A 315 18.94 -10.77 11.84
N MET A 316 18.47 -10.57 13.08
CA MET A 316 19.37 -10.41 14.23
C MET A 316 20.06 -11.71 14.66
N ARG A 317 19.69 -12.86 14.09
CA ARG A 317 20.16 -14.18 14.52
C ARG A 317 20.85 -14.96 13.44
N TYR A 318 20.38 -14.82 12.21
CA TYR A 318 20.92 -15.50 11.06
C TYR A 318 21.49 -14.48 10.08
N ASP A 319 22.76 -14.65 9.71
CA ASP A 319 23.42 -13.82 8.70
C ASP A 319 23.13 -14.45 7.32
N TRP A 320 22.04 -14.02 6.70
CA TRP A 320 21.64 -14.47 5.37
C TRP A 320 22.07 -13.50 4.27
N SER A 321 22.87 -12.49 4.61
CA SER A 321 23.23 -11.39 3.71
C SER A 321 23.84 -11.87 2.38
N SER A 322 24.75 -12.84 2.45
CA SER A 322 25.38 -13.42 1.25
C SER A 322 24.38 -14.14 0.34
N HIS A 323 23.36 -14.80 0.90
CA HIS A 323 22.33 -15.50 0.13
C HIS A 323 21.34 -14.51 -0.51
N VAL A 324 21.04 -13.41 0.18
CA VAL A 324 20.24 -12.31 -0.38
C VAL A 324 20.98 -11.64 -1.55
N GLN A 325 22.25 -11.29 -1.35
CA GLN A 325 23.09 -10.71 -2.42
C GLN A 325 23.21 -11.61 -3.65
N ALA A 326 23.28 -12.93 -3.44
CA ALA A 326 23.32 -13.91 -4.52
C ALA A 326 21.94 -14.15 -5.18
N GLY A 327 20.86 -13.55 -4.69
CA GLY A 327 19.49 -13.81 -5.15
C GLY A 327 18.93 -15.18 -4.76
N ARG A 328 19.68 -15.98 -3.97
CA ARG A 328 19.25 -17.28 -3.45
C ARG A 328 18.19 -17.15 -2.36
N LEU A 329 18.11 -16.01 -1.67
CA LEU A 329 17.07 -15.72 -0.70
C LEU A 329 16.31 -14.46 -1.11
N ARG A 330 14.99 -14.59 -1.27
CA ARG A 330 14.08 -13.50 -1.63
C ARG A 330 12.91 -13.43 -0.65
N TYR A 331 12.38 -12.23 -0.44
CA TYR A 331 11.24 -11.98 0.45
C TYR A 331 10.06 -11.44 -0.35
N VAL A 332 8.85 -11.76 0.10
CA VAL A 332 7.59 -11.23 -0.44
C VAL A 332 6.78 -10.74 0.77
N PRO A 333 6.95 -9.47 1.17
CA PRO A 333 6.21 -8.90 2.28
C PRO A 333 4.77 -8.59 1.88
N ILE A 334 3.84 -8.64 2.84
CA ILE A 334 2.39 -8.49 2.59
C ILE A 334 1.84 -7.29 3.38
N CYS A 335 1.07 -6.42 2.72
CA CYS A 335 0.32 -5.37 3.42
C CYS A 335 -0.99 -5.92 3.97
N ASN A 336 -1.16 -5.91 5.29
CA ASN A 336 -2.30 -6.53 5.96
C ASN A 336 -3.08 -5.61 6.92
N GLU A 337 -2.77 -4.32 6.93
CA GLU A 337 -3.35 -3.33 7.85
C GLU A 337 -4.85 -3.06 7.63
N HIS A 338 -5.33 -3.34 6.43
CA HIS A 338 -6.71 -3.08 6.00
C HIS A 338 -7.17 -4.13 4.98
N PRO A 339 -8.46 -4.55 4.98
CA PRO A 339 -8.96 -5.59 4.06
C PRO A 339 -8.69 -5.32 2.58
N VAL A 340 -8.75 -4.06 2.16
CA VAL A 340 -8.46 -3.68 0.76
C VAL A 340 -6.97 -3.85 0.43
N LEU A 341 -6.08 -3.43 1.33
CA LEU A 341 -4.63 -3.59 1.16
C LEU A 341 -4.22 -5.07 1.18
N HIS A 342 -4.90 -5.87 2.00
CA HIS A 342 -4.76 -7.31 2.05
C HIS A 342 -5.10 -7.95 0.70
N SER A 343 -6.26 -7.62 0.14
CA SER A 343 -6.69 -8.14 -1.17
C SER A 343 -5.72 -7.75 -2.29
N ILE A 344 -5.19 -6.52 -2.28
CA ILE A 344 -4.18 -6.07 -3.25
C ILE A 344 -2.88 -6.85 -3.09
N SER A 345 -2.42 -7.06 -1.86
CA SER A 345 -1.19 -7.82 -1.59
C SER A 345 -1.33 -9.28 -2.00
N LEU A 346 -2.52 -9.87 -1.81
CA LEU A 346 -2.83 -11.21 -2.30
C LEU A 346 -2.75 -11.25 -3.84
N MET A 347 -3.30 -10.25 -4.55
CA MET A 347 -3.16 -10.07 -6.02
C MET A 347 -1.73 -10.01 -6.48
N GLN A 348 -0.93 -9.13 -5.89
CA GLN A 348 0.45 -8.96 -6.27
C GLN A 348 1.26 -10.25 -6.01
N THR A 349 1.07 -10.86 -4.84
CA THR A 349 1.78 -12.09 -4.44
C THR A 349 1.39 -13.27 -5.33
N GLY A 350 0.08 -13.47 -5.56
CA GLY A 350 -0.42 -14.55 -6.42
C GLY A 350 0.17 -14.46 -7.83
N ARG A 351 0.11 -13.27 -8.45
CA ARG A 351 0.66 -13.05 -9.81
C ARG A 351 2.17 -13.21 -9.88
N PHE A 352 2.88 -12.72 -8.87
CA PHE A 352 4.33 -12.92 -8.77
C PHE A 352 4.70 -14.41 -8.69
N LEU A 353 4.05 -15.18 -7.81
CA LEU A 353 4.31 -16.61 -7.65
C LEU A 353 3.91 -17.42 -8.89
N GLN A 354 2.81 -17.08 -9.55
CA GLN A 354 2.45 -17.69 -10.84
C GLN A 354 3.52 -17.46 -11.90
N THR A 355 4.10 -16.26 -11.95
CA THR A 355 5.22 -15.95 -12.86
C THR A 355 6.46 -16.77 -12.53
N VAL A 356 6.77 -16.95 -11.24
CA VAL A 356 7.84 -17.86 -10.80
C VAL A 356 7.55 -19.28 -11.29
N LEU A 357 6.36 -19.82 -11.05
CA LEU A 357 5.98 -21.17 -11.49
C LEU A 357 5.98 -21.34 -13.02
N ASP A 358 5.63 -20.31 -13.78
CA ASP A 358 5.55 -20.35 -15.24
C ASP A 358 6.95 -20.36 -15.89
N ARG A 359 7.85 -19.50 -15.40
CA ARG A 359 9.16 -19.27 -16.02
C ARG A 359 10.26 -20.15 -15.47
N ASN A 360 10.07 -20.68 -14.26
CA ASN A 360 11.13 -21.41 -13.61
C ASN A 360 11.37 -22.77 -14.29
N VAL A 361 12.60 -22.95 -14.75
CA VAL A 361 13.04 -24.21 -15.36
C VAL A 361 13.34 -25.26 -14.29
N ILE A 362 13.58 -24.80 -13.06
CA ILE A 362 13.92 -25.60 -11.90
C ILE A 362 12.62 -26.06 -11.19
N PRO A 363 12.55 -27.31 -10.69
CA PRO A 363 11.41 -27.76 -9.89
C PRO A 363 11.12 -26.79 -8.75
N THR A 364 9.84 -26.46 -8.57
CA THR A 364 9.37 -25.55 -7.52
C THR A 364 8.48 -26.30 -6.54
N GLN A 365 8.77 -26.15 -5.24
CA GLN A 365 7.97 -26.72 -4.15
C GLN A 365 7.43 -25.61 -3.25
N VAL A 366 6.20 -25.80 -2.76
CA VAL A 366 5.59 -24.92 -1.75
C VAL A 366 5.58 -25.66 -0.42
N ILE A 367 6.14 -25.06 0.62
CA ILE A 367 6.21 -25.63 1.97
C ILE A 367 5.51 -24.68 2.95
N ARG A 368 4.63 -25.24 3.78
CA ARG A 368 3.99 -24.54 4.89
C ARG A 368 4.93 -24.53 6.09
N SER A 369 5.31 -23.36 6.57
CA SER A 369 6.27 -23.20 7.67
C SER A 369 5.59 -22.79 9.00
N GLY A 370 6.39 -22.54 10.04
CA GLY A 370 5.94 -22.34 11.41
C GLY A 370 5.03 -21.14 11.67
N SER A 371 5.06 -20.09 10.84
CA SER A 371 4.14 -18.94 10.93
C SER A 371 2.92 -19.05 10.01
N TYR A 372 2.74 -20.17 9.29
CA TYR A 372 1.60 -20.38 8.39
C TYR A 372 0.24 -20.20 9.09
N HIS A 373 0.09 -20.75 10.29
CA HIS A 373 -1.18 -20.79 11.01
C HIS A 373 -1.71 -19.40 11.40
N LEU A 374 -0.82 -18.43 11.62
CA LEU A 374 -1.17 -17.04 11.94
C LEU A 374 -1.96 -16.37 10.80
N TYR A 375 -1.75 -16.83 9.57
CA TYR A 375 -2.33 -16.28 8.34
C TYR A 375 -2.98 -17.36 7.47
N ASN A 376 -3.60 -18.35 8.11
CA ASN A 376 -4.18 -19.52 7.45
C ASN A 376 -5.11 -19.15 6.28
N THR A 377 -5.98 -18.16 6.45
CA THR A 377 -6.90 -17.72 5.38
C THR A 377 -6.16 -17.15 4.19
N PHE A 378 -5.14 -16.31 4.40
CA PHE A 378 -4.32 -15.73 3.34
C PHE A 378 -3.62 -16.84 2.54
N TYR A 379 -2.87 -17.70 3.24
CA TYR A 379 -2.11 -18.74 2.58
C TYR A 379 -3.00 -19.78 1.90
N LYS A 380 -4.15 -20.17 2.49
CA LYS A 380 -5.11 -21.05 1.81
C LYS A 380 -5.62 -20.45 0.50
N THR A 381 -5.98 -19.18 0.50
CA THR A 381 -6.45 -18.52 -0.73
C THR A 381 -5.34 -18.47 -1.79
N LEU A 382 -4.10 -18.20 -1.37
CA LEU A 382 -2.93 -18.23 -2.24
C LEU A 382 -2.68 -19.64 -2.82
N GLU A 383 -2.73 -20.68 -1.98
CA GLU A 383 -2.62 -22.09 -2.43
C GLU A 383 -3.71 -22.47 -3.44
N ILE A 384 -4.95 -22.05 -3.21
CA ILE A 384 -6.05 -22.31 -4.15
C ILE A 384 -5.73 -21.64 -5.49
N SER A 385 -5.29 -20.38 -5.49
CA SER A 385 -4.90 -19.65 -6.69
C SER A 385 -3.75 -20.33 -7.44
N LEU A 386 -2.70 -20.79 -6.75
CA LEU A 386 -1.57 -21.48 -7.39
C LEU A 386 -1.95 -22.86 -7.93
N ASN A 387 -2.76 -23.63 -7.20
CA ASN A 387 -3.24 -24.93 -7.68
C ASN A 387 -4.13 -24.78 -8.91
N HIS A 388 -4.98 -23.74 -8.92
CA HIS A 388 -5.79 -23.41 -10.08
C HIS A 388 -4.92 -23.03 -11.27
N PHE A 389 -3.92 -22.17 -11.07
CA PHE A 389 -2.92 -21.84 -12.10
C PHE A 389 -2.25 -23.09 -12.69
N LEU A 390 -1.72 -23.99 -11.85
CA LEU A 390 -1.05 -25.22 -12.30
C LEU A 390 -2.00 -26.17 -13.07
N LYS A 391 -3.25 -26.29 -12.61
CA LYS A 391 -4.28 -27.07 -13.32
C LYS A 391 -4.53 -26.47 -14.71
N MET A 392 -4.70 -25.16 -14.78
CA MET A 392 -4.97 -24.45 -16.02
C MET A 392 -3.76 -24.46 -16.96
N ASP A 393 -2.52 -24.33 -16.44
CA ASP A 393 -1.28 -24.51 -17.18
C ASP A 393 -1.26 -25.87 -17.89
N LYS A 394 -1.54 -26.94 -17.14
CA LYS A 394 -1.60 -28.31 -17.69
C LYS A 394 -2.67 -28.44 -18.78
N ILE A 395 -3.86 -27.86 -18.58
CA ILE A 395 -4.94 -27.90 -19.57
C ILE A 395 -4.54 -27.13 -20.83
N SER A 396 -3.98 -25.93 -20.70
CA SER A 396 -3.61 -25.09 -21.84
C SER A 396 -2.55 -25.73 -22.74
N LYS A 397 -1.61 -26.50 -22.16
CA LYS A 397 -0.65 -27.32 -22.92
C LYS A 397 -1.31 -28.34 -23.84
N THR A 398 -2.55 -28.74 -23.57
CA THR A 398 -3.31 -29.65 -24.45
C THR A 398 -3.88 -28.98 -25.70
N TRP A 399 -3.85 -27.65 -25.78
CA TRP A 399 -4.38 -26.89 -26.91
C TRP A 399 -3.32 -26.57 -27.96
N ILE A 400 -2.03 -26.66 -27.60
CA ILE A 400 -0.89 -26.35 -28.49
C ILE A 400 -1.00 -27.17 -29.79
N GLY A 401 -0.93 -26.49 -30.94
CA GLY A 401 -0.97 -27.08 -32.27
C GLY A 401 -2.36 -27.46 -32.77
N LYS A 402 -3.43 -27.08 -32.05
CA LYS A 402 -4.83 -27.32 -32.45
C LYS A 402 -5.50 -26.09 -33.04
N GLU A 403 -4.80 -24.97 -33.09
CA GLU A 403 -5.33 -23.69 -33.55
C GLU A 403 -5.70 -23.70 -35.03
N LYS A 404 -6.84 -23.08 -35.36
CA LYS A 404 -7.28 -22.79 -36.72
C LYS A 404 -7.58 -21.30 -36.82
N MET A 405 -6.96 -20.60 -37.77
CA MET A 405 -7.23 -19.18 -38.00
C MET A 405 -8.58 -19.01 -38.69
N VAL A 406 -9.63 -18.84 -37.89
CA VAL A 406 -11.02 -18.71 -38.35
C VAL A 406 -11.39 -17.24 -38.56
N TYR A 407 -10.97 -16.36 -37.66
CA TYR A 407 -11.34 -14.96 -37.66
C TYR A 407 -10.15 -14.04 -37.94
N ASP A 408 -10.42 -12.87 -38.47
CA ASP A 408 -9.40 -11.82 -38.57
C ASP A 408 -9.27 -11.12 -37.22
N VAL A 409 -10.39 -10.87 -36.52
CA VAL A 409 -10.40 -10.24 -35.20
C VAL A 409 -11.42 -10.86 -34.25
N THR A 410 -11.05 -11.00 -32.98
CA THR A 410 -11.99 -11.25 -31.88
C THR A 410 -12.01 -10.09 -30.91
N ILE A 411 -13.21 -9.56 -30.66
CA ILE A 411 -13.47 -8.58 -29.62
C ILE A 411 -14.01 -9.31 -28.40
N VAL A 412 -13.24 -9.29 -27.31
CA VAL A 412 -13.67 -9.78 -26.00
C VAL A 412 -14.42 -8.66 -25.30
N SER A 413 -15.71 -8.87 -25.03
CA SER A 413 -16.57 -7.84 -24.44
C SER A 413 -17.31 -8.35 -23.21
N PRO A 414 -17.27 -7.65 -22.06
CA PRO A 414 -18.17 -7.93 -20.94
C PRO A 414 -19.60 -7.42 -21.20
N ARG A 415 -20.09 -7.54 -22.45
CA ARG A 415 -21.35 -6.94 -22.94
C ARG A 415 -21.36 -5.41 -22.86
N CYS A 416 -20.18 -4.79 -22.96
CA CYS A 416 -20.05 -3.33 -23.05
C CYS A 416 -20.42 -2.86 -24.46
N ALA A 417 -21.30 -1.86 -24.56
CA ALA A 417 -21.87 -1.40 -25.82
C ALA A 417 -20.81 -0.89 -26.81
N ILE A 418 -19.77 -0.22 -26.33
CA ILE A 418 -18.72 0.34 -27.19
C ILE A 418 -17.92 -0.73 -27.92
N PHE A 419 -17.66 -1.87 -27.26
CA PHE A 419 -16.95 -3.00 -27.87
C PHE A 419 -17.82 -3.73 -28.88
N VAL A 420 -19.13 -3.79 -28.64
CA VAL A 420 -20.11 -4.31 -29.61
C VAL A 420 -20.15 -3.41 -30.84
N ASP A 421 -20.22 -2.09 -30.65
CA ASP A 421 -20.22 -1.10 -31.74
C ASP A 421 -18.92 -1.14 -32.57
N LEU A 422 -17.75 -1.30 -31.92
CA LEU A 422 -16.48 -1.52 -32.61
C LEU A 422 -16.52 -2.79 -33.47
N ALA A 423 -17.00 -3.90 -32.92
CA ALA A 423 -17.10 -5.17 -33.63
C ALA A 423 -18.05 -5.10 -34.83
N GLU A 424 -19.19 -4.41 -34.68
CA GLU A 424 -20.13 -4.14 -35.77
C GLU A 424 -19.49 -3.29 -36.86
N CYS A 425 -18.75 -2.24 -36.51
CA CYS A 425 -18.02 -1.41 -37.47
C CYS A 425 -16.95 -2.21 -38.23
N LEU A 426 -16.17 -3.06 -37.55
CA LEU A 426 -15.19 -3.95 -38.18
C LEU A 426 -15.86 -4.92 -39.16
N HIS A 427 -17.00 -5.51 -38.76
CA HIS A 427 -17.79 -6.37 -39.63
C HIS A 427 -18.32 -5.64 -40.87
N GLN A 428 -18.85 -4.42 -40.70
CA GLN A 428 -19.32 -3.58 -41.82
C GLN A 428 -18.19 -3.22 -42.81
N LEU A 429 -16.95 -3.12 -42.33
CA LEU A 429 -15.76 -2.89 -43.15
C LEU A 429 -15.21 -4.17 -43.82
N GLY A 430 -15.88 -5.32 -43.65
CA GLY A 430 -15.54 -6.58 -44.32
C GLY A 430 -14.61 -7.50 -43.54
N VAL A 431 -14.27 -7.15 -42.28
CA VAL A 431 -13.39 -7.96 -41.42
C VAL A 431 -14.17 -9.15 -40.84
N ARG A 432 -13.61 -10.36 -40.91
CA ARG A 432 -14.22 -11.53 -40.26
C ARG A 432 -14.08 -11.41 -38.75
N THR A 433 -15.14 -10.91 -38.12
CA THR A 433 -15.15 -10.48 -36.72
C THR A 433 -15.93 -11.46 -35.85
N ARG A 434 -15.39 -11.78 -34.67
CA ARG A 434 -16.09 -12.51 -33.59
C ARG A 434 -16.26 -11.60 -32.37
N ILE A 435 -17.46 -11.56 -31.80
CA ILE A 435 -17.68 -11.02 -30.45
C ILE A 435 -17.71 -12.20 -29.48
N LEU A 436 -16.81 -12.18 -28.50
CA LEU A 436 -16.78 -13.16 -27.42
C LEU A 436 -17.27 -12.48 -26.13
N ASN A 437 -18.50 -12.80 -25.73
CA ASN A 437 -19.12 -12.21 -24.55
C ASN A 437 -18.61 -12.88 -23.27
N VAL A 438 -18.16 -12.08 -22.31
CA VAL A 438 -17.85 -12.51 -20.95
C VAL A 438 -18.86 -11.96 -19.94
N PRO A 439 -19.17 -12.70 -18.87
CA PRO A 439 -19.82 -12.14 -17.69
C PRO A 439 -19.03 -10.95 -17.11
N ASP A 440 -19.74 -9.89 -16.74
CA ASP A 440 -19.21 -8.64 -16.15
C ASP A 440 -19.30 -8.64 -14.60
N ARG A 441 -19.92 -9.67 -14.00
CA ARG A 441 -20.09 -9.76 -12.55
C ARG A 441 -19.14 -10.79 -11.94
N ALA A 442 -18.50 -10.39 -10.84
CA ALA A 442 -17.78 -11.30 -9.95
C ALA A 442 -18.66 -12.52 -9.60
N ASN A 443 -18.05 -13.71 -9.53
CA ASN A 443 -18.69 -14.99 -9.21
C ASN A 443 -19.65 -15.59 -10.25
N GLN A 444 -19.87 -14.95 -11.40
CA GLN A 444 -20.64 -15.57 -12.50
C GLN A 444 -19.82 -16.49 -13.39
N LEU A 445 -18.50 -16.45 -13.23
CA LEU A 445 -17.59 -17.15 -14.11
C LEU A 445 -16.99 -18.35 -13.38
N THR A 446 -17.47 -19.53 -13.75
CA THR A 446 -16.98 -20.80 -13.18
C THR A 446 -15.70 -21.24 -13.88
N GLU A 447 -14.95 -22.12 -13.22
CA GLU A 447 -13.77 -22.75 -13.80
C GLU A 447 -14.02 -23.39 -15.17
N ASP A 448 -15.14 -24.12 -15.33
CA ASP A 448 -15.49 -24.74 -16.61
C ASP A 448 -15.77 -23.70 -17.69
N ASN A 449 -16.39 -22.56 -17.34
CA ASN A 449 -16.60 -21.47 -18.28
C ASN A 449 -15.26 -20.85 -18.71
N MET A 450 -14.29 -20.69 -17.80
CA MET A 450 -12.95 -20.20 -18.13
C MET A 450 -12.27 -21.12 -19.14
N ILE A 451 -12.26 -22.42 -18.86
CA ILE A 451 -11.65 -23.44 -19.73
C ILE A 451 -12.28 -23.40 -21.12
N GLN A 452 -13.61 -23.35 -21.21
CA GLN A 452 -14.31 -23.30 -22.49
C GLN A 452 -13.99 -22.05 -23.30
N LEU A 453 -13.93 -20.88 -22.64
CA LEU A 453 -13.66 -19.61 -23.30
C LEU A 453 -12.22 -19.55 -23.81
N LEU A 454 -11.24 -19.94 -23.00
CA LEU A 454 -9.83 -20.02 -23.40
C LEU A 454 -9.61 -21.06 -24.50
N ALA A 455 -10.24 -22.24 -24.41
CA ALA A 455 -10.19 -23.25 -25.46
C ALA A 455 -10.79 -22.73 -26.78
N SER A 456 -11.89 -21.98 -26.73
CA SER A 456 -12.50 -21.38 -27.93
C SER A 456 -11.60 -20.32 -28.58
N LEU A 457 -10.91 -19.50 -27.78
CA LEU A 457 -9.93 -18.53 -28.28
C LEU A 457 -8.72 -19.20 -28.92
N ASN A 458 -8.34 -20.39 -28.44
CA ASN A 458 -7.20 -21.13 -28.96
C ASN A 458 -7.55 -21.97 -30.21
N VAL A 459 -8.64 -22.74 -30.18
CA VAL A 459 -9.04 -23.63 -31.28
C VAL A 459 -9.57 -22.83 -32.47
N ASP A 460 -10.49 -21.90 -32.24
CA ASP A 460 -11.02 -21.00 -33.26
C ASP A 460 -10.29 -19.65 -33.12
N ALA A 461 -9.03 -19.65 -33.55
CA ALA A 461 -8.11 -18.54 -33.36
C ALA A 461 -8.38 -17.35 -34.28
N SER A 462 -7.82 -16.21 -33.89
CA SER A 462 -7.91 -14.94 -34.61
C SER A 462 -6.54 -14.37 -34.89
N LYS A 463 -6.39 -13.60 -35.98
CA LYS A 463 -5.15 -12.85 -36.21
C LYS A 463 -4.92 -11.81 -35.11
N LEU A 464 -5.98 -11.13 -34.67
CA LEU A 464 -5.97 -10.15 -33.58
C LEU A 464 -7.05 -10.47 -32.54
N ILE A 465 -6.71 -10.30 -31.27
CA ILE A 465 -7.66 -10.36 -30.15
C ILE A 465 -7.59 -9.04 -29.39
N ILE A 466 -8.74 -8.37 -29.27
CA ILE A 466 -8.88 -7.11 -28.53
C ILE A 466 -9.63 -7.38 -27.24
N TYR A 467 -9.00 -7.05 -26.11
CA TYR A 467 -9.56 -7.14 -24.76
C TYR A 467 -9.98 -5.76 -24.25
N ARG A 468 -10.93 -5.71 -23.30
CA ARG A 468 -11.16 -4.51 -22.50
C ARG A 468 -10.18 -4.50 -21.32
N ASN A 469 -9.42 -3.41 -21.14
CA ASN A 469 -8.47 -3.23 -20.04
C ASN A 469 -7.49 -4.43 -19.91
N ARG A 470 -7.74 -5.37 -19.00
CA ARG A 470 -6.95 -6.60 -18.82
C ARG A 470 -7.57 -7.77 -19.59
N SER A 471 -6.74 -8.71 -20.03
CA SER A 471 -7.21 -9.95 -20.65
C SER A 471 -8.00 -10.87 -19.71
N PHE A 472 -8.81 -11.70 -20.38
CA PHE A 472 -10.01 -12.44 -19.98
C PHE A 472 -10.33 -12.74 -18.49
N ILE A 473 -11.57 -12.42 -18.12
CA ILE A 473 -12.22 -12.57 -16.80
C ILE A 473 -11.62 -11.56 -15.82
N GLU A 474 -12.18 -10.36 -15.81
CA GLU A 474 -12.03 -9.39 -14.72
C GLU A 474 -12.66 -9.97 -13.44
N SER A 475 -12.15 -11.12 -12.99
CA SER A 475 -12.47 -11.70 -11.71
C SER A 475 -11.64 -10.95 -10.70
N GLU A 476 -12.32 -10.19 -9.85
CA GLU A 476 -11.76 -9.72 -8.60
C GLU A 476 -11.43 -10.91 -7.66
N ASP A 477 -11.98 -12.10 -7.94
CA ASP A 477 -11.58 -13.34 -7.28
C ASP A 477 -10.25 -13.84 -7.85
N ILE A 478 -9.20 -13.59 -7.07
CA ILE A 478 -7.84 -14.01 -7.32
C ILE A 478 -7.64 -15.52 -7.45
N THR A 479 -8.52 -16.32 -6.85
CA THR A 479 -8.38 -17.78 -6.93
C THR A 479 -8.54 -18.28 -8.36
N LEU A 480 -9.18 -17.47 -9.22
CA LEU A 480 -9.43 -17.76 -10.63
C LEU A 480 -8.46 -17.05 -11.59
N ALA A 481 -7.58 -16.17 -11.10
CA ALA A 481 -6.62 -15.47 -11.93
C ALA A 481 -5.50 -16.42 -12.37
N ALA A 482 -5.40 -16.73 -13.67
CA ALA A 482 -4.40 -17.69 -14.18
C ALA A 482 -3.36 -17.07 -15.15
N GLY A 483 -3.59 -15.88 -15.72
CA GLY A 483 -2.63 -15.22 -16.63
C GLY A 483 -2.14 -16.09 -17.79
N LEU A 484 -2.98 -16.98 -18.30
CA LEU A 484 -2.63 -17.92 -19.37
C LEU A 484 -2.96 -17.37 -20.76
N GLU A 485 -3.43 -16.13 -20.84
CA GLU A 485 -3.89 -15.56 -22.09
C GLU A 485 -2.70 -15.29 -23.04
N ASP A 486 -1.48 -15.17 -22.52
CA ASP A 486 -0.24 -15.10 -23.32
C ASP A 486 -0.02 -16.35 -24.18
N ARG A 487 -0.74 -17.44 -23.91
CA ARG A 487 -0.68 -18.70 -24.66
C ARG A 487 -1.71 -18.78 -25.78
N ILE A 488 -2.59 -17.79 -25.88
CA ILE A 488 -3.58 -17.72 -26.94
C ILE A 488 -2.88 -17.26 -28.24
N PRO A 489 -3.06 -18.00 -29.36
CA PRO A 489 -2.46 -17.65 -30.64
C PRO A 489 -3.04 -16.35 -31.19
N GLY A 490 -2.21 -15.63 -31.95
CA GLY A 490 -2.58 -14.35 -32.57
C GLY A 490 -1.95 -13.15 -31.85
N ALA A 491 -2.01 -11.99 -32.50
CA ALA A 491 -1.67 -10.73 -31.87
C ALA A 491 -2.72 -10.39 -30.81
N GLN A 492 -2.27 -9.82 -29.70
CA GLN A 492 -3.13 -9.47 -28.58
C GLN A 492 -2.98 -7.99 -28.27
N LEU A 493 -4.11 -7.33 -28.01
CA LEU A 493 -4.19 -5.91 -27.76
C LEU A 493 -5.20 -5.63 -26.66
N SER A 494 -4.81 -4.84 -25.67
CA SER A 494 -5.74 -4.36 -24.64
C SER A 494 -6.26 -2.97 -25.00
N TRP A 495 -7.57 -2.80 -25.13
CA TRP A 495 -8.18 -1.48 -25.19
C TRP A 495 -8.52 -1.02 -23.77
N TRP A 496 -7.70 -0.12 -23.24
CA TRP A 496 -7.94 0.52 -21.95
C TRP A 496 -9.02 1.55 -22.14
N TRP A 497 -10.23 1.21 -21.71
CA TRP A 497 -11.41 2.08 -21.80
C TRP A 497 -11.70 2.78 -20.48
N ASP A 498 -11.01 2.37 -19.41
CA ASP A 498 -11.03 2.97 -18.08
C ASP A 498 -9.58 3.07 -17.56
N ILE A 499 -9.33 3.86 -16.50
CA ILE A 499 -8.03 3.87 -15.82
C ILE A 499 -7.67 2.42 -15.46
N PRO A 500 -6.40 2.00 -15.62
CA PRO A 500 -6.02 0.67 -15.19
C PRO A 500 -6.41 0.45 -13.73
N ASN A 501 -7.18 -0.60 -13.44
CA ASN A 501 -7.43 -0.95 -12.04
C ASN A 501 -6.14 -1.50 -11.40
N VAL A 502 -6.16 -1.76 -10.10
CA VAL A 502 -4.96 -2.24 -9.40
C VAL A 502 -4.44 -3.58 -9.95
N ALA A 503 -5.33 -4.49 -10.35
CA ALA A 503 -4.94 -5.77 -10.96
C ALA A 503 -4.20 -5.58 -12.29
N SER A 504 -4.64 -4.59 -13.06
CA SER A 504 -4.03 -4.19 -14.31
C SER A 504 -2.65 -3.59 -14.12
N PHE A 505 -2.52 -2.69 -13.14
CA PHE A 505 -1.24 -2.11 -12.76
C PHE A 505 -0.23 -3.20 -12.34
N ILE A 506 -0.66 -4.16 -11.51
CA ILE A 506 0.17 -5.30 -11.08
C ILE A 506 0.70 -6.08 -12.29
N ASP A 507 -0.15 -6.36 -13.27
CA ASP A 507 0.26 -7.09 -14.46
C ASP A 507 1.26 -6.33 -15.34
N MET A 508 1.10 -5.01 -15.48
CA MET A 508 2.04 -4.17 -16.25
C MET A 508 3.44 -4.16 -15.65
N GLN A 509 3.57 -4.33 -14.32
CA GLN A 509 4.86 -4.38 -13.64
C GLN A 509 5.65 -5.66 -13.93
N LEU A 510 5.02 -6.70 -14.49
CA LEU A 510 5.68 -7.97 -14.76
C LEU A 510 6.39 -7.92 -16.13
N ALA A 511 7.71 -7.69 -16.10
CA ALA A 511 8.62 -7.36 -17.21
C ALA A 511 8.75 -8.37 -18.38
N GLY A 512 7.81 -9.30 -18.57
CA GLY A 512 7.78 -10.13 -19.79
C GLY A 512 6.38 -10.51 -20.28
N PHE A 513 5.34 -9.81 -19.81
CA PHE A 513 3.95 -10.00 -20.24
C PHE A 513 3.32 -8.69 -20.75
N THR A 514 4.15 -7.74 -21.21
CA THR A 514 3.70 -6.39 -21.55
C THR A 514 3.06 -6.39 -22.94
N ARG A 515 1.77 -6.73 -22.99
CA ARG A 515 0.95 -6.63 -24.21
C ARG A 515 0.75 -5.16 -24.55
N PRO A 516 0.96 -4.74 -25.80
CA PRO A 516 0.64 -3.39 -26.22
C PRO A 516 -0.83 -3.06 -25.92
N ALA A 517 -1.07 -1.78 -25.71
CA ALA A 517 -2.36 -1.27 -25.32
C ALA A 517 -2.82 -0.13 -26.24
N MET A 518 -4.12 -0.01 -26.41
CA MET A 518 -4.76 1.20 -26.89
C MET A 518 -5.22 2.00 -25.68
N ALA A 519 -4.58 3.13 -25.45
CA ALA A 519 -4.95 4.07 -24.41
C ALA A 519 -6.11 4.92 -24.91
N PHE A 520 -7.25 4.92 -24.21
CA PHE A 520 -8.28 5.92 -24.51
C PHE A 520 -7.88 7.32 -24.04
N ALA A 521 -7.03 7.40 -23.00
CA ALA A 521 -6.45 8.63 -22.50
C ALA A 521 -5.01 8.80 -22.95
N ASN A 522 -4.63 10.02 -23.26
CA ASN A 522 -3.27 10.33 -23.66
C ASN A 522 -2.32 10.39 -22.45
N ASP A 523 -2.80 10.87 -21.30
CA ASP A 523 -2.01 10.99 -20.06
C ASP A 523 -1.65 9.65 -19.40
N ILE A 524 -2.39 8.57 -19.69
CA ILE A 524 -2.03 7.23 -19.22
C ILE A 524 -1.05 6.51 -20.14
N LEU A 525 -0.84 7.00 -21.38
CA LEU A 525 0.04 6.35 -22.35
C LEU A 525 1.45 6.08 -21.80
N PRO A 526 2.09 6.99 -21.03
CA PRO A 526 3.39 6.72 -20.39
C PRO A 526 3.38 5.59 -19.35
N LEU A 527 2.21 5.22 -18.81
CA LEU A 527 2.06 4.12 -17.85
C LEU A 527 1.89 2.76 -18.53
N LEU A 528 1.63 2.75 -19.84
CA LEU A 528 1.32 1.53 -20.57
C LEU A 528 2.57 0.87 -21.16
N PRO A 529 2.51 -0.46 -21.43
CA PRO A 529 3.52 -1.21 -22.16
C PRO A 529 4.11 -0.54 -23.40
N GLU A 530 5.36 -0.86 -23.72
CA GLU A 530 5.98 -0.44 -24.98
C GLU A 530 5.15 -0.92 -26.19
N GLY A 531 5.07 -0.08 -27.24
CA GLY A 531 4.26 -0.34 -28.42
C GLY A 531 2.78 0.05 -28.27
N SER A 532 2.37 0.50 -27.07
CA SER A 532 1.05 1.07 -26.85
C SER A 532 0.84 2.36 -27.67
N ALA A 533 -0.41 2.63 -28.03
CA ALA A 533 -0.80 3.80 -28.81
C ALA A 533 -2.02 4.47 -28.20
N TRP A 534 -2.15 5.78 -28.42
CA TRP A 534 -3.37 6.51 -28.06
C TRP A 534 -4.44 6.30 -29.14
N LEU A 535 -5.61 5.81 -28.73
CA LEU A 535 -6.81 5.68 -29.55
C LEU A 535 -7.98 6.31 -28.78
N PRO A 536 -8.26 7.61 -28.99
CA PRO A 536 -9.23 8.33 -28.17
C PRO A 536 -10.66 7.79 -28.35
N PRO A 537 -11.58 8.15 -27.44
CA PRO A 537 -13.00 7.87 -27.59
C PRO A 537 -13.56 8.25 -28.96
N ALA A 538 -14.69 7.65 -29.28
CA ALA A 538 -15.41 7.91 -30.50
C ALA A 538 -16.92 7.90 -30.26
N ALA A 539 -17.64 8.68 -31.07
CA ALA A 539 -19.08 8.62 -31.17
C ALA A 539 -19.51 7.25 -31.66
N GLN A 540 -20.51 6.66 -31.00
CA GLN A 540 -21.06 5.38 -31.42
C GLN A 540 -21.69 5.52 -32.81
N ASN A 541 -21.59 4.47 -33.63
CA ASN A 541 -22.02 4.55 -35.03
C ASN A 541 -23.50 4.93 -35.18
N ARG A 542 -24.36 4.47 -34.26
CA ARG A 542 -25.80 4.79 -34.22
C ARG A 542 -26.14 6.29 -34.06
N PHE A 543 -25.21 7.11 -33.58
CA PHE A 543 -25.37 8.56 -33.49
C PHE A 543 -24.84 9.29 -34.72
N CYS A 544 -24.23 8.55 -35.67
CA CYS A 544 -23.63 9.09 -36.88
C CYS A 544 -24.48 8.87 -38.15
N THR A 545 -25.50 8.02 -38.10
CA THR A 545 -26.18 7.51 -39.32
C THR A 545 -27.35 8.33 -39.82
N ASP A 546 -28.15 8.96 -38.94
CA ASP A 546 -29.37 9.63 -39.39
C ASP A 546 -29.15 11.15 -39.55
N ASP A 547 -30.10 11.79 -40.23
CA ASP A 547 -30.10 13.23 -40.46
C ASP A 547 -30.10 13.99 -39.12
N ILE A 548 -29.48 15.19 -39.13
CA ILE A 548 -29.45 16.05 -37.96
C ILE A 548 -30.87 16.56 -37.69
N TYR A 549 -31.32 16.43 -36.44
CA TYR A 549 -32.64 16.86 -36.03
C TYR A 549 -32.82 18.38 -36.18
N THR A 550 -33.94 18.79 -36.79
CA THR A 550 -34.28 20.21 -36.99
C THR A 550 -35.62 20.61 -36.37
N GLY A 551 -36.22 19.74 -35.55
CA GLY A 551 -37.53 19.95 -34.95
C GLY A 551 -37.50 20.79 -33.66
N ASP A 552 -38.52 20.57 -32.82
CA ASP A 552 -38.72 21.33 -31.59
C ASP A 552 -37.74 20.93 -30.48
N ILE A 553 -37.13 21.96 -29.88
CA ILE A 553 -36.19 21.84 -28.77
C ILE A 553 -36.94 21.89 -27.43
N VAL A 554 -36.54 21.04 -26.49
CA VAL A 554 -36.96 21.03 -25.09
C VAL A 554 -36.12 22.05 -24.32
N PRO A 555 -36.72 23.10 -23.73
CA PRO A 555 -35.99 24.14 -23.02
C PRO A 555 -35.22 23.63 -21.80
N GLY A 556 -34.12 24.33 -21.48
CA GLY A 556 -33.29 24.08 -20.29
C GLY A 556 -32.17 23.06 -20.51
N VAL A 557 -31.67 22.52 -19.41
CA VAL A 557 -30.50 21.64 -19.40
C VAL A 557 -30.93 20.18 -19.22
N SER A 558 -30.33 19.28 -19.98
CA SER A 558 -30.46 17.84 -19.74
C SER A 558 -29.12 17.24 -19.32
N PHE A 559 -29.14 16.44 -18.25
CA PHE A 559 -27.99 15.67 -17.78
C PHE A 559 -28.36 14.20 -17.72
N VAL A 560 -27.53 13.35 -18.32
CA VAL A 560 -27.70 11.89 -18.29
C VAL A 560 -26.49 11.27 -17.61
N GLY A 561 -26.67 10.70 -16.41
CA GLY A 561 -25.59 10.07 -15.67
C GLY A 561 -26.00 9.55 -14.30
N GLN A 562 -25.36 8.46 -13.89
CA GLN A 562 -25.49 7.94 -12.52
C GLN A 562 -24.81 8.89 -11.52
N SER A 563 -25.39 9.00 -10.33
CA SER A 563 -24.88 9.79 -9.21
C SER A 563 -23.68 9.09 -8.56
N ARG A 564 -23.82 7.78 -8.29
CA ARG A 564 -22.87 6.93 -7.55
C ARG A 564 -22.45 7.51 -6.20
N ILE A 565 -23.38 8.16 -5.50
CA ILE A 565 -23.11 8.78 -4.19
C ILE A 565 -22.68 7.72 -3.16
N SER A 566 -23.30 6.54 -3.18
CA SER A 566 -22.89 5.40 -2.36
C SER A 566 -21.44 5.00 -2.60
N HIS A 567 -21.01 4.94 -3.87
CA HIS A 567 -19.63 4.61 -4.23
C HIS A 567 -18.63 5.68 -3.77
N LEU A 568 -18.95 6.96 -3.95
CA LEU A 568 -18.15 8.08 -3.46
C LEU A 568 -17.91 7.96 -1.94
N ARG A 569 -18.99 7.72 -1.17
CA ARG A 569 -18.89 7.54 0.28
C ARG A 569 -18.01 6.35 0.66
N THR A 570 -18.14 5.22 -0.03
CA THR A 570 -17.28 4.05 0.20
C THR A 570 -15.81 4.36 -0.09
N GLN A 571 -15.50 5.07 -1.17
CA GLN A 571 -14.12 5.42 -1.51
C GLN A 571 -13.50 6.36 -0.47
N LEU A 572 -14.22 7.39 -0.06
CA LEU A 572 -13.76 8.33 0.97
C LEU A 572 -13.56 7.63 2.32
N SER A 573 -14.45 6.72 2.72
CA SER A 573 -14.27 5.89 3.92
C SER A 573 -13.01 5.03 3.84
N VAL A 574 -12.76 4.37 2.70
CA VAL A 574 -11.53 3.58 2.52
C VAL A 574 -10.29 4.48 2.59
N ILE A 575 -10.32 5.67 2.00
CA ILE A 575 -9.19 6.63 2.05
C ILE A 575 -8.95 7.06 3.50
N SER A 576 -9.98 7.51 4.22
CA SER A 576 -9.87 7.93 5.62
C SER A 576 -9.31 6.82 6.52
N ASP A 577 -9.85 5.62 6.41
CA ASP A 577 -9.44 4.47 7.23
C ASP A 577 -8.00 4.07 6.94
N VAL A 578 -7.62 3.99 5.66
CA VAL A 578 -6.26 3.60 5.27
C VAL A 578 -5.25 4.69 5.63
N MET A 579 -5.54 5.96 5.33
CA MET A 579 -4.62 7.07 5.61
C MET A 579 -4.39 7.26 7.11
N SER A 580 -5.40 7.04 7.96
CA SER A 580 -5.20 7.06 9.42
C SER A 580 -4.23 5.98 9.92
N LYS A 581 -4.11 4.86 9.20
CA LYS A 581 -3.21 3.75 9.53
C LYS A 581 -1.80 3.95 8.98
N ILE A 582 -1.68 4.36 7.71
CA ILE A 582 -0.38 4.42 7.01
C ILE A 582 0.24 5.82 6.95
N GLY A 583 -0.59 6.87 7.06
CA GLY A 583 -0.15 8.27 7.11
C GLY A 583 -0.02 8.82 8.53
N GLY A 584 -0.49 8.08 9.55
CA GLY A 584 -0.37 8.44 10.95
C GLY A 584 -1.54 9.26 11.50
N GLN A 585 -1.41 9.72 12.75
CA GLN A 585 -2.48 10.38 13.50
C GLN A 585 -2.97 11.67 12.86
N GLU A 586 -2.13 12.35 12.07
CA GLU A 586 -2.52 13.58 11.38
C GLU A 586 -3.69 13.37 10.42
N PHE A 587 -3.90 12.16 9.87
CA PHE A 587 -5.03 11.85 8.98
C PHE A 587 -6.25 11.27 9.71
N SER A 588 -6.22 11.17 11.05
CA SER A 588 -7.36 10.65 11.84
C SER A 588 -8.64 11.49 11.70
N HIS A 589 -8.51 12.75 11.28
CA HIS A 589 -9.60 13.69 11.12
C HIS A 589 -10.33 13.58 9.76
N LEU A 590 -9.77 12.86 8.77
CA LEU A 590 -10.34 12.75 7.41
C LEU A 590 -11.76 12.16 7.42
N SER A 591 -12.02 11.18 8.30
CA SER A 591 -13.36 10.57 8.44
C SER A 591 -14.40 11.63 8.79
N GLU A 592 -14.08 12.53 9.74
CA GLU A 592 -14.99 13.59 10.15
C GLU A 592 -15.21 14.62 9.02
N ILE A 593 -14.14 15.01 8.33
CA ILE A 593 -14.20 15.95 7.20
C ILE A 593 -15.07 15.41 6.07
N PHE A 594 -14.93 14.13 5.71
CA PHE A 594 -15.63 13.54 4.57
C PHE A 594 -17.05 13.05 4.90
N GLU A 595 -17.38 12.80 6.17
CA GLU A 595 -18.73 12.39 6.57
C GLU A 595 -19.65 13.57 6.95
N LYS A 596 -19.10 14.64 7.52
CA LYS A 596 -19.91 15.76 8.06
C LYS A 596 -19.86 16.99 7.16
N TYR A 597 -20.71 17.04 6.14
CA TYR A 597 -20.81 18.16 5.22
C TYR A 597 -22.27 18.60 5.00
N GLU A 598 -22.47 19.89 4.74
CA GLU A 598 -23.79 20.49 4.48
C GLU A 598 -24.18 20.47 3.00
N SER A 599 -23.19 20.30 2.11
CA SER A 599 -23.38 20.27 0.66
C SER A 599 -22.28 19.46 -0.02
N PHE A 600 -22.57 18.93 -1.21
CA PHE A 600 -21.56 18.24 -2.03
C PHE A 600 -20.53 19.22 -2.59
N GLN A 601 -20.89 20.50 -2.78
CA GLN A 601 -19.91 21.55 -3.06
C GLN A 601 -18.88 21.69 -1.93
N GLN A 602 -19.32 21.69 -0.67
CA GLN A 602 -18.41 21.72 0.48
C GLN A 602 -17.56 20.44 0.55
N LEU A 603 -18.15 19.27 0.30
CA LEU A 603 -17.39 18.00 0.27
C LEU A 603 -16.31 18.03 -0.81
N TYR A 604 -16.64 18.48 -2.03
CA TYR A 604 -15.69 18.60 -3.12
C TYR A 604 -14.52 19.51 -2.75
N GLN A 605 -14.80 20.68 -2.17
CA GLN A 605 -13.78 21.61 -1.73
C GLN A 605 -12.84 21.02 -0.67
N ARG A 606 -13.39 20.29 0.31
CA ARG A 606 -12.60 19.59 1.33
C ARG A 606 -11.71 18.49 0.74
N ILE A 607 -12.18 17.77 -0.27
CA ILE A 607 -11.35 16.79 -0.99
C ILE A 607 -10.15 17.49 -1.64
N LEU A 608 -10.37 18.65 -2.29
CA LEU A 608 -9.29 19.43 -2.91
C LEU A 608 -8.27 19.94 -1.88
N GLU A 609 -8.73 20.38 -0.71
CA GLU A 609 -7.89 20.88 0.38
C GLU A 609 -6.96 19.80 0.96
N GLU A 610 -7.45 18.57 1.12
CA GLU A 610 -6.68 17.44 1.68
C GLU A 610 -5.85 16.69 0.62
N LYS A 611 -6.15 16.87 -0.66
CA LYS A 611 -5.59 16.07 -1.76
C LYS A 611 -4.05 16.10 -1.79
N ASP A 612 -3.45 17.28 -1.65
CA ASP A 612 -2.00 17.45 -1.77
C ASP A 612 -1.25 16.77 -0.60
N ALA A 613 -1.76 16.93 0.63
CA ALA A 613 -1.20 16.26 1.81
C ALA A 613 -1.29 14.72 1.69
N ILE A 614 -2.44 14.21 1.22
CA ILE A 614 -2.59 12.77 0.94
C ILE A 614 -1.58 12.33 -0.14
N HIS A 615 -1.43 13.09 -1.22
CA HIS A 615 -0.47 12.76 -2.29
C HIS A 615 0.97 12.77 -1.81
N GLU A 616 1.37 13.70 -0.94
CA GLU A 616 2.71 13.76 -0.37
C GLU A 616 3.07 12.47 0.37
N VAL A 617 2.19 12.00 1.26
CA VAL A 617 2.38 10.72 1.96
C VAL A 617 2.39 9.54 1.00
N LEU A 618 1.47 9.50 0.03
CA LEU A 618 1.44 8.44 -0.96
C LEU A 618 2.72 8.41 -1.83
N ASN A 619 3.35 9.56 -2.11
CA ASN A 619 4.63 9.64 -2.81
C ASN A 619 5.73 8.94 -2.02
N LEU A 620 5.80 9.16 -0.71
CA LEU A 620 6.77 8.50 0.18
C LEU A 620 6.56 6.97 0.24
N LEU A 621 5.31 6.52 0.13
CA LEU A 621 4.95 5.11 0.17
C LEU A 621 5.07 4.39 -1.19
N THR A 622 5.23 5.12 -2.29
CA THR A 622 5.21 4.56 -3.66
C THR A 622 6.26 3.48 -3.87
N ILE A 623 7.45 3.65 -3.27
CA ILE A 623 8.54 2.67 -3.39
C ILE A 623 8.23 1.39 -2.61
N LYS A 624 7.52 1.51 -1.49
CA LYS A 624 7.27 0.41 -0.54
C LYS A 624 6.08 -0.45 -0.95
N MET A 625 5.01 0.19 -1.43
CA MET A 625 3.74 -0.45 -1.73
C MET A 625 3.12 0.11 -3.02
N PRO A 626 3.80 -0.05 -4.17
CA PRO A 626 3.43 0.65 -5.41
C PRO A 626 2.00 0.35 -5.87
N ALA A 627 1.54 -0.91 -5.77
CA ALA A 627 0.20 -1.30 -6.20
C ALA A 627 -0.91 -0.71 -5.28
N GLN A 628 -0.66 -0.69 -3.98
CA GLN A 628 -1.55 -0.13 -2.98
C GLN A 628 -1.65 1.39 -3.12
N VAL A 629 -0.51 2.07 -3.27
CA VAL A 629 -0.47 3.52 -3.52
C VAL A 629 -1.17 3.86 -4.84
N TYR A 630 -0.93 3.08 -5.89
CA TYR A 630 -1.63 3.26 -7.16
C TYR A 630 -3.15 3.17 -6.97
N TYR A 631 -3.62 2.15 -6.26
CA TYR A 631 -5.04 2.01 -5.94
C TYR A 631 -5.60 3.20 -5.14
N LEU A 632 -4.88 3.67 -4.11
CA LEU A 632 -5.31 4.80 -3.29
C LEU A 632 -5.40 6.10 -4.10
N ARG A 633 -4.41 6.37 -4.96
CA ARG A 633 -4.46 7.51 -5.90
C ARG A 633 -5.64 7.39 -6.84
N TYR A 634 -5.88 6.18 -7.36
CA TYR A 634 -6.98 5.90 -8.26
C TYR A 634 -8.33 6.21 -7.59
N ILE A 635 -8.61 5.67 -6.40
CA ILE A 635 -9.88 5.93 -5.72
C ILE A 635 -10.03 7.38 -5.23
N LEU A 636 -8.94 8.07 -4.90
CA LEU A 636 -8.98 9.50 -4.56
C LEU A 636 -9.38 10.34 -5.78
N GLN A 637 -8.79 10.07 -6.94
CA GLN A 637 -9.16 10.76 -8.19
C GLN A 637 -10.60 10.46 -8.61
N MET A 638 -11.06 9.22 -8.39
CA MET A 638 -12.47 8.87 -8.59
C MET A 638 -13.39 9.65 -7.64
N ALA A 639 -13.05 9.74 -6.36
CA ALA A 639 -13.82 10.46 -5.36
C ALA A 639 -13.92 11.96 -5.70
N GLU A 640 -12.81 12.59 -6.09
CA GLU A 640 -12.76 13.98 -6.54
C GLU A 640 -13.70 14.23 -7.73
N THR A 641 -13.58 13.44 -8.79
CA THR A 641 -14.43 13.63 -10.00
C THR A 641 -15.90 13.31 -9.75
N ALA A 642 -16.20 12.36 -8.87
CA ALA A 642 -17.55 12.07 -8.43
C ALA A 642 -18.14 13.25 -7.63
N ALA A 643 -17.40 13.77 -6.65
CA ALA A 643 -17.82 14.93 -5.86
C ALA A 643 -18.01 16.18 -6.72
N PHE A 644 -17.09 16.44 -7.66
CA PHE A 644 -17.21 17.52 -8.65
C PHE A 644 -18.53 17.43 -9.43
N ARG A 645 -18.85 16.25 -9.97
CA ARG A 645 -20.09 16.03 -10.73
C ARG A 645 -21.31 16.35 -9.88
N ILE A 646 -21.37 15.81 -8.67
CA ILE A 646 -22.53 15.98 -7.79
C ILE A 646 -22.66 17.45 -7.38
N ALA A 647 -21.54 18.11 -7.04
CA ALA A 647 -21.48 19.54 -6.73
C ALA A 647 -21.94 20.43 -7.89
N ALA A 648 -21.58 20.09 -9.14
CA ALA A 648 -22.04 20.82 -10.33
C ALA A 648 -23.56 20.74 -10.51
N ILE A 649 -24.15 19.55 -10.38
CA ILE A 649 -25.61 19.37 -10.44
C ILE A 649 -26.29 20.09 -9.27
N GLU A 650 -25.78 19.93 -8.05
CA GLU A 650 -26.28 20.60 -6.85
C GLU A 650 -26.28 22.14 -7.03
N SER A 651 -25.20 22.69 -7.57
CA SER A 651 -25.05 24.13 -7.82
C SER A 651 -26.11 24.66 -8.80
N LEU A 652 -26.35 23.93 -9.90
CA LEU A 652 -27.35 24.33 -10.89
C LEU A 652 -28.79 24.24 -10.34
N CYS A 653 -29.12 23.18 -9.59
CA CYS A 653 -30.42 23.03 -8.95
C CYS A 653 -30.68 24.14 -7.91
N ARG A 654 -29.69 24.46 -7.06
CA ARG A 654 -29.80 25.54 -6.04
C ARG A 654 -29.98 26.93 -6.65
N ASN A 655 -29.45 27.16 -7.85
CA ASN A 655 -29.60 28.41 -8.59
C ASN A 655 -30.85 28.45 -9.48
N ASN A 656 -31.78 27.50 -9.31
CA ASN A 656 -33.05 27.41 -10.05
C ASN A 656 -32.89 27.34 -11.58
N ILE A 657 -31.80 26.72 -12.06
CA ILE A 657 -31.66 26.43 -13.48
C ILE A 657 -32.65 25.33 -13.85
N ALA A 658 -33.40 25.51 -14.94
CA ALA A 658 -34.32 24.49 -15.44
C ALA A 658 -33.53 23.26 -15.91
N MET A 659 -33.67 22.14 -15.19
CA MET A 659 -32.89 20.92 -15.42
C MET A 659 -33.77 19.67 -15.51
N ARG A 660 -33.32 18.73 -16.34
CA ARG A 660 -33.83 17.36 -16.44
C ARG A 660 -32.68 16.39 -16.20
N VAL A 661 -32.76 15.62 -15.12
CA VAL A 661 -31.71 14.69 -14.68
C VAL A 661 -32.18 13.26 -14.86
N PHE A 662 -31.49 12.53 -15.73
CA PHE A 662 -31.70 11.10 -15.98
C PHE A 662 -30.59 10.29 -15.28
N GLY A 663 -30.96 9.36 -14.40
CA GLY A 663 -30.00 8.61 -13.59
C GLY A 663 -30.65 7.67 -12.58
N ASP A 664 -29.86 7.24 -11.59
CA ASP A 664 -30.33 6.42 -10.47
C ASP A 664 -31.06 7.27 -9.42
N ASN A 665 -31.83 6.58 -8.55
CA ASN A 665 -32.64 7.22 -7.52
C ASN A 665 -31.82 7.94 -6.44
N GLU A 666 -30.52 7.65 -6.28
CA GLU A 666 -29.71 8.33 -5.26
C GLU A 666 -29.60 9.85 -5.54
N TRP A 667 -29.85 10.31 -6.78
CA TRP A 667 -29.99 11.75 -7.08
C TRP A 667 -31.07 12.43 -6.25
N VAL A 668 -32.23 11.80 -6.09
CA VAL A 668 -33.36 12.33 -5.32
C VAL A 668 -33.23 11.96 -3.85
N ASP A 669 -32.83 10.72 -3.55
CA ASP A 669 -32.70 10.24 -2.17
C ASP A 669 -31.64 11.02 -1.37
N SER A 670 -30.61 11.55 -2.05
CA SER A 670 -29.59 12.42 -1.44
C SER A 670 -30.04 13.86 -1.21
N GLY A 671 -31.16 14.29 -1.79
CA GLY A 671 -31.63 15.67 -1.77
C GLY A 671 -30.90 16.62 -2.73
N VAL A 672 -29.99 16.10 -3.56
CA VAL A 672 -29.25 16.92 -4.56
C VAL A 672 -30.17 17.39 -5.67
N VAL A 673 -31.04 16.50 -6.17
CA VAL A 673 -31.95 16.78 -7.27
C VAL A 673 -33.39 16.80 -6.75
N PRO A 674 -34.12 17.92 -6.92
CA PRO A 674 -35.55 17.97 -6.65
C PRO A 674 -36.35 16.96 -7.48
N SER A 675 -37.42 16.41 -6.93
CA SER A 675 -38.20 15.35 -7.59
C SER A 675 -38.86 15.78 -8.91
N ASP A 676 -39.10 17.07 -9.12
CA ASP A 676 -39.62 17.65 -10.36
C ASP A 676 -38.54 17.82 -11.45
N CYS A 677 -37.26 17.77 -11.08
CA CYS A 677 -36.13 17.79 -12.01
C CYS A 677 -35.64 16.38 -12.40
N PHE A 678 -36.14 15.33 -11.75
CA PHE A 678 -35.69 13.95 -11.94
C PHE A 678 -36.59 13.17 -12.92
N GLU A 679 -35.97 12.54 -13.92
CA GLU A 679 -36.66 11.84 -15.00
C GLU A 679 -36.48 10.31 -14.95
N GLY A 680 -35.76 9.80 -13.95
CA GLY A 680 -35.49 8.36 -13.82
C GLY A 680 -34.39 7.83 -14.74
N VAL A 681 -34.32 6.51 -14.86
CA VAL A 681 -33.37 5.82 -15.72
C VAL A 681 -33.87 5.85 -17.17
N ILE A 682 -33.02 6.30 -18.10
CA ILE A 682 -33.32 6.31 -19.53
C ILE A 682 -32.76 5.08 -20.24
N GLU A 683 -33.53 4.53 -21.19
CA GLU A 683 -33.10 3.41 -22.00
C GLU A 683 -32.10 3.84 -23.08
N ARG A 684 -31.19 2.92 -23.45
CA ARG A 684 -30.10 3.26 -24.37
C ARG A 684 -30.58 3.71 -25.75
N ASN A 685 -31.70 3.17 -26.24
CA ASN A 685 -32.29 3.51 -27.54
C ASN A 685 -32.99 4.88 -27.54
N GLU A 686 -33.32 5.44 -26.37
CA GLU A 686 -33.98 6.73 -26.22
C GLU A 686 -32.98 7.89 -26.06
N LEU A 687 -31.70 7.58 -25.78
CA LEU A 687 -30.65 8.59 -25.58
C LEU A 687 -30.52 9.58 -26.74
N ARG A 688 -30.70 9.11 -27.97
CA ARG A 688 -30.58 9.96 -29.17
C ARG A 688 -31.61 11.10 -29.14
N GLU A 689 -32.85 10.77 -28.79
CA GLU A 689 -33.94 11.73 -28.73
C GLU A 689 -33.65 12.83 -27.70
N VAL A 690 -33.12 12.47 -26.53
CA VAL A 690 -32.69 13.46 -25.53
C VAL A 690 -31.57 14.34 -26.10
N TYR A 691 -30.52 13.74 -26.65
CA TYR A 691 -29.36 14.50 -27.14
C TYR A 691 -29.70 15.50 -28.26
N GLU A 692 -30.62 15.12 -29.16
CA GLU A 692 -31.05 15.95 -30.28
C GLU A 692 -32.06 17.05 -29.88
N ARG A 693 -32.89 16.79 -28.86
CA ARG A 693 -33.98 17.69 -28.49
C ARG A 693 -33.63 18.62 -27.34
N SER A 694 -32.62 18.33 -26.52
CA SER A 694 -32.26 19.21 -25.41
C SER A 694 -31.64 20.53 -25.90
N GLU A 695 -32.10 21.66 -25.34
CA GLU A 695 -31.52 22.98 -25.62
C GLU A 695 -30.05 23.05 -25.25
N LEU A 696 -29.69 22.44 -24.11
CA LEU A 696 -28.32 22.23 -23.70
C LEU A 696 -28.17 20.84 -23.06
N ASN A 697 -27.22 20.05 -23.56
CA ASN A 697 -26.78 18.82 -22.91
C ASN A 697 -25.58 19.13 -22.01
N LEU A 698 -25.73 18.91 -20.71
CA LEU A 698 -24.60 18.97 -19.78
C LEU A 698 -23.92 17.60 -19.73
N ASN A 699 -22.63 17.58 -20.00
CA ASN A 699 -21.77 16.45 -19.73
C ASN A 699 -20.82 16.78 -18.57
N LEU A 700 -20.74 15.86 -17.61
CA LEU A 700 -19.80 15.92 -16.51
C LEU A 700 -18.99 14.63 -16.55
N ASN A 701 -17.70 14.75 -16.80
CA ASN A 701 -16.80 13.62 -16.87
C ASN A 701 -16.72 12.92 -15.52
N PHE A 702 -16.47 11.61 -15.55
CA PHE A 702 -16.55 10.79 -14.34
C PHE A 702 -15.67 9.59 -14.45
N MET A 703 -14.79 9.43 -13.44
CA MET A 703 -13.97 8.26 -13.17
C MET A 703 -13.06 7.75 -14.29
N GLN A 704 -13.15 8.27 -15.51
CA GLN A 704 -12.51 7.59 -16.62
C GLN A 704 -11.05 8.01 -16.76
N VAL A 705 -10.63 9.27 -16.62
CA VAL A 705 -9.20 9.69 -16.64
C VAL A 705 -9.15 11.22 -16.57
N SER A 706 -8.01 11.77 -16.14
CA SER A 706 -7.81 13.22 -16.01
C SER A 706 -7.89 13.97 -17.34
N SER A 707 -7.39 13.40 -18.44
CA SER A 707 -7.23 14.14 -19.71
C SER A 707 -8.34 13.97 -20.76
N THR A 708 -9.12 12.88 -20.73
CA THR A 708 -9.99 12.48 -21.85
C THR A 708 -11.34 13.16 -21.90
N VAL A 709 -11.88 13.33 -23.12
CA VAL A 709 -13.26 13.74 -23.36
C VAL A 709 -14.21 12.54 -23.25
N ASN A 710 -15.28 12.67 -22.47
CA ASN A 710 -16.28 11.61 -22.32
C ASN A 710 -16.84 11.19 -23.71
N PRO A 711 -16.97 9.88 -24.01
CA PRO A 711 -17.59 9.41 -25.25
C PRO A 711 -18.97 10.07 -25.52
N LYS A 712 -19.72 10.38 -24.45
CA LYS A 712 -21.02 11.05 -24.54
C LYS A 712 -20.94 12.43 -25.21
N VAL A 713 -19.85 13.18 -25.01
CA VAL A 713 -19.65 14.48 -25.70
C VAL A 713 -19.62 14.27 -27.21
N LEU A 714 -18.97 13.20 -27.67
CA LEU A 714 -18.90 12.84 -29.08
C LEU A 714 -20.23 12.30 -29.59
N ASP A 715 -20.96 11.52 -28.79
CA ASP A 715 -22.30 11.04 -29.14
C ASP A 715 -23.29 12.21 -29.33
N ILE A 716 -23.34 13.15 -28.38
CA ILE A 716 -24.19 14.35 -28.47
C ILE A 716 -23.80 15.21 -29.69
N ALA A 717 -22.49 15.46 -29.85
CA ALA A 717 -21.97 16.23 -30.97
C ALA A 717 -22.30 15.59 -32.32
N ALA A 718 -22.16 14.27 -32.45
CA ALA A 718 -22.48 13.54 -33.67
C ALA A 718 -23.97 13.64 -34.04
N CYS A 719 -24.86 13.73 -33.07
CA CYS A 719 -26.29 13.97 -33.31
C CYS A 719 -26.62 15.42 -33.71
N GLY A 720 -25.68 16.37 -33.60
CA GLY A 720 -25.93 17.80 -33.76
C GLY A 720 -26.53 18.47 -32.52
N GLY A 721 -26.48 17.80 -31.36
CA GLY A 721 -26.91 18.37 -30.09
C GLY A 721 -25.91 19.42 -29.56
N ARG A 722 -26.43 20.44 -28.87
CA ARG A 722 -25.60 21.43 -28.16
C ARG A 722 -25.09 20.80 -26.86
N VAL A 723 -23.78 20.80 -26.67
CA VAL A 723 -23.13 20.20 -25.48
C VAL A 723 -22.28 21.23 -24.75
N LEU A 724 -22.38 21.22 -23.41
CA LEU A 724 -21.46 21.86 -22.48
C LEU A 724 -20.79 20.76 -21.66
N THR A 725 -19.46 20.69 -21.66
CA THR A 725 -18.69 19.70 -20.92
C THR A 725 -17.66 20.35 -19.99
N ASP A 726 -17.27 19.67 -18.92
CA ASP A 726 -16.08 20.09 -18.18
C ASP A 726 -14.84 20.05 -19.09
N MET A 727 -13.94 21.03 -18.91
CA MET A 727 -12.76 21.21 -19.73
C MET A 727 -11.78 20.06 -19.52
N ARG A 728 -11.31 19.50 -20.63
CA ARG A 728 -10.36 18.39 -20.65
C ARG A 728 -9.28 18.65 -21.69
N PRO A 729 -7.99 18.43 -21.37
CA PRO A 729 -6.89 18.64 -22.31
C PRO A 729 -7.08 18.01 -23.69
N GLU A 730 -7.69 16.82 -23.77
CA GLU A 730 -7.91 16.15 -25.05
C GLU A 730 -8.99 16.81 -25.92
N LEU A 731 -9.83 17.69 -25.37
CA LEU A 731 -10.83 18.41 -26.17
C LEU A 731 -10.14 19.30 -27.22
N ASP A 732 -9.02 19.93 -26.86
CA ASP A 732 -8.18 20.70 -27.77
C ASP A 732 -7.55 19.84 -28.87
N VAL A 733 -7.22 18.58 -28.55
CA VAL A 733 -6.61 17.66 -29.51
C VAL A 733 -7.65 17.11 -30.50
N LEU A 734 -8.85 16.78 -30.00
CA LEU A 734 -9.93 16.26 -30.84
C LEU A 734 -10.51 17.37 -31.74
N TYR A 735 -10.62 18.60 -31.22
CA TYR A 735 -11.19 19.75 -31.92
C TYR A 735 -10.22 20.92 -31.90
N PRO A 736 -9.13 20.91 -32.70
CA PRO A 736 -8.13 21.98 -32.66
C PRO A 736 -8.70 23.35 -33.03
N ASP A 737 -9.75 23.38 -33.85
CA ASP A 737 -10.52 24.59 -34.14
C ASP A 737 -11.54 24.86 -33.03
N LYS A 738 -11.44 26.03 -32.38
CA LYS A 738 -12.35 26.45 -31.31
C LYS A 738 -13.74 26.84 -31.83
N ASP A 739 -13.83 27.23 -33.09
CA ASP A 739 -15.11 27.62 -33.69
C ASP A 739 -15.99 26.41 -33.99
N ILE A 740 -15.39 25.23 -34.21
CA ILE A 740 -16.06 23.97 -34.50
C ILE A 740 -15.80 22.96 -33.36
N ARG A 741 -16.22 23.33 -32.15
CA ARG A 741 -15.97 22.54 -30.93
C ARG A 741 -17.16 22.57 -29.95
N PRO A 742 -17.40 21.46 -29.21
CA PRO A 742 -18.19 21.47 -27.97
C PRO A 742 -17.86 22.62 -27.01
N LEU A 743 -18.87 23.18 -26.33
CA LEU A 743 -18.63 24.19 -25.30
C LEU A 743 -18.01 23.54 -24.06
N ALA A 744 -17.15 24.26 -23.35
CA ALA A 744 -16.51 23.76 -22.14
C ALA A 744 -16.39 24.79 -21.02
N PHE A 745 -16.22 24.30 -19.79
CA PHE A 745 -16.09 25.10 -18.56
C PHE A 745 -15.07 24.48 -17.59
N ASP A 746 -14.44 25.29 -16.73
CA ASP A 746 -13.28 24.84 -15.94
C ASP A 746 -13.62 24.36 -14.51
N GLY A 747 -14.77 24.75 -13.94
CA GLY A 747 -15.08 24.45 -12.53
C GLY A 747 -16.56 24.61 -12.16
N VAL A 748 -16.88 24.25 -10.92
CA VAL A 748 -18.24 24.41 -10.36
C VAL A 748 -18.58 25.90 -10.13
N GLU A 749 -17.57 26.70 -9.80
CA GLU A 749 -17.70 28.15 -9.64
C GLU A 749 -17.99 28.82 -10.99
N GLY A 750 -19.02 29.68 -11.05
CA GLY A 750 -19.42 30.36 -12.29
C GLY A 750 -20.24 29.50 -13.25
N LEU A 751 -20.42 28.20 -12.97
CA LEU A 751 -21.18 27.30 -13.84
C LEU A 751 -22.66 27.73 -14.01
N PRO A 752 -23.41 28.13 -12.96
CA PRO A 752 -24.78 28.60 -13.12
C PRO A 752 -24.90 29.86 -14.01
N GLU A 753 -23.99 30.80 -13.87
CA GLU A 753 -23.93 32.02 -14.67
C GLU A 753 -23.67 31.68 -16.14
N LEU A 754 -22.66 30.84 -16.40
CA LEU A 754 -22.31 30.39 -17.76
C LEU A 754 -23.48 29.65 -18.42
N VAL A 755 -24.14 28.73 -17.69
CA VAL A 755 -25.30 28.01 -18.22
C VAL A 755 -26.44 28.99 -18.54
N SER A 756 -26.68 29.97 -17.68
CA SER A 756 -27.69 31.01 -17.92
C SER A 756 -27.38 31.85 -19.16
N GLU A 757 -26.12 32.24 -19.35
CA GLU A 757 -25.66 32.95 -20.55
C GLU A 757 -25.87 32.12 -21.82
N ILE A 758 -25.54 30.82 -21.77
CA ILE A 758 -25.68 29.89 -22.89
C ILE A 758 -27.15 29.69 -23.28
N LEU A 759 -28.05 29.52 -22.30
CA LEU A 759 -29.49 29.37 -22.52
C LEU A 759 -30.15 30.65 -23.04
N ASN A 760 -29.65 31.83 -22.63
CA ASN A 760 -30.14 33.11 -23.15
C ASN A 760 -29.62 33.42 -24.57
N ALA A 761 -28.55 32.76 -25.01
CA ALA A 761 -27.99 32.91 -26.34
C ALA A 761 -28.67 31.96 -27.35
N THR A 762 -29.14 32.51 -28.47
CA THR A 762 -29.66 31.69 -29.58
C THR A 762 -28.53 30.85 -30.19
N PRO A 763 -28.64 29.51 -30.24
CA PRO A 763 -27.60 28.68 -30.83
C PRO A 763 -27.48 28.92 -32.33
N GLU A 764 -26.25 29.11 -32.80
CA GLU A 764 -25.94 29.14 -34.23
C GLU A 764 -26.09 27.72 -34.81
N LYS A 765 -27.23 27.45 -35.45
CA LYS A 765 -27.55 26.11 -36.00
C LYS A 765 -26.48 25.60 -36.96
N ASP A 766 -25.93 26.48 -37.80
CA ASP A 766 -24.88 26.14 -38.76
C ASP A 766 -23.61 25.61 -38.05
N LYS A 767 -23.24 26.21 -36.92
CA LYS A 767 -22.11 25.79 -36.08
C LYS A 767 -22.33 24.40 -35.48
N LEU A 768 -23.55 24.08 -35.03
CA LEU A 768 -23.87 22.74 -34.52
C LEU A 768 -23.78 21.68 -35.62
N VAL A 769 -24.19 22.01 -36.84
CA VAL A 769 -24.07 21.14 -38.01
C VAL A 769 -22.60 20.91 -38.37
N GLU A 770 -21.76 21.94 -38.35
CA GLU A 770 -20.32 21.82 -38.59
C GLU A 770 -19.63 20.92 -37.55
N ILE A 771 -19.98 21.09 -36.27
CA ILE A 771 -19.49 20.24 -35.17
C ILE A 771 -19.89 18.78 -35.40
N ALA A 772 -21.15 18.52 -35.77
CA ALA A 772 -21.62 17.17 -36.07
C ALA A 772 -20.88 16.54 -37.24
N GLN A 773 -20.71 17.28 -38.34
CA GLN A 773 -19.98 16.81 -39.52
C GLN A 773 -18.51 16.51 -39.19
N ARG A 774 -17.85 17.38 -38.42
CA ARG A 774 -16.47 17.17 -37.93
C ARG A 774 -16.39 15.89 -37.08
N THR A 775 -17.31 15.71 -36.16
CA THR A 775 -17.40 14.54 -35.26
C THR A 775 -17.58 13.25 -36.06
N ARG A 776 -18.58 13.19 -36.94
CA ARG A 776 -18.88 12.00 -37.77
C ARG A 776 -17.71 11.62 -38.68
N SER A 777 -17.02 12.61 -39.24
CA SER A 777 -15.92 12.40 -40.20
C SER A 777 -14.58 12.04 -39.56
N HIS A 778 -14.31 12.41 -38.31
CA HIS A 778 -12.99 12.19 -37.66
C HIS A 778 -13.05 11.35 -36.37
N HIS A 779 -14.18 11.37 -35.67
CA HIS A 779 -14.32 10.84 -34.31
C HIS A 779 -15.47 9.84 -34.17
N SER A 780 -15.84 9.14 -35.23
CA SER A 780 -16.80 8.02 -35.18
C SER A 780 -16.12 6.67 -34.90
N MET A 781 -16.88 5.72 -34.35
CA MET A 781 -16.38 4.36 -34.10
C MET A 781 -15.90 3.69 -35.40
N LEU A 782 -16.53 4.01 -36.52
CA LEU A 782 -16.12 3.55 -37.84
C LEU A 782 -14.68 3.98 -38.19
N ASN A 783 -14.27 5.19 -37.79
CA ASN A 783 -12.89 5.65 -37.99
C ASN A 783 -11.91 4.91 -37.07
N ARG A 784 -12.31 4.57 -35.85
CA ARG A 784 -11.49 3.74 -34.94
C ARG A 784 -11.33 2.32 -35.50
N ALA A 785 -12.40 1.73 -36.05
CA ALA A 785 -12.34 0.44 -36.73
C ALA A 785 -11.39 0.46 -37.93
N ARG A 786 -11.43 1.50 -38.77
CA ARG A 786 -10.46 1.68 -39.88
C ARG A 786 -9.03 1.76 -39.38
N TRP A 787 -8.78 2.54 -38.34
CA TRP A 787 -7.45 2.62 -37.73
C TRP A 787 -6.95 1.26 -37.26
N VAL A 788 -7.80 0.43 -36.64
CA VAL A 788 -7.45 -0.93 -36.21
C VAL A 788 -7.11 -1.81 -37.42
N ILE A 789 -7.89 -1.76 -38.51
CA ILE A 789 -7.62 -2.51 -39.74
C ILE A 789 -6.26 -2.13 -40.31
N ASP A 790 -6.01 -0.84 -40.48
CA ASP A 790 -4.76 -0.32 -41.06
C ASP A 790 -3.55 -0.67 -40.20
N ARG A 791 -3.67 -0.53 -38.87
CA ARG A 791 -2.59 -0.77 -37.92
C ARG A 791 -2.19 -2.23 -37.84
N PHE A 792 -3.15 -3.15 -37.93
CA PHE A 792 -2.93 -4.58 -37.72
C PHE A 792 -3.07 -5.43 -39.00
N SER A 793 -3.25 -4.80 -40.17
CA SER A 793 -3.33 -5.46 -41.48
C SER A 793 -4.38 -6.58 -41.52
N LEU A 794 -5.60 -6.26 -41.06
CA LEU A 794 -6.68 -7.24 -40.87
C LEU A 794 -7.32 -7.73 -42.16
#